data_AF-A0A1T4NQB9-F1
#
_entry.id   AF-A0A1T4NQB9-F1
#
_cell.length_a   1.000
_cell.length_b   1.000
_cell.length_c   1.000
_cell.angle_alpha   90.00
_cell.angle_beta   90.00
_cell.angle_gamma   90.00
#
_symmetry.space_group_name_H-M   'P 1'
#
loop_
_entity.id
_entity.type
_entity.pdbx_description
1 polymer ?
#
loop_
_entity_poly.entity_id
_entity_poly.type
_entity_poly.pdbx_seq_one_letter_code
_entity_poly.pdbx_strand_id
1 'polypeptide(L)'
;MLIEKSLPHLRKVLLLLSLLWYGLFLWAEMPTDLNTYKVMMNGYFAKYYQEKFDFSAPIEVKSITLDVKGRLLIELHNAPDLQNITPKQLHKLYKSIKKLLPTFTQHYQLELQCGGQPIAYLLPDAKLPADIGRQFWGDIDYVDAPWVANASRPFAIPHGLFGSHIALWASHGRYYDINKSKWVWQRPALFCTTEDLFTQTIVVPYLIPMLQRAGAAVFTPRERDWQTEEHIIDNDISKVPAYREENVKGEWTTTATPGFSMHQGSYENGENPFKQGTARMAKATRSKNPSLISYQPTFQKVGRFAVYVSYQTTEKSVSDAEYIVYHRGQATRFLVNQTMGGGTWVYLGTFDFDAGSSLDNRVVLTNHSAHHGVVTADAVRFGGGMGNISRGGIVSGMPRCLEGARYYAQWAGAPTWVYNGKLGANDYGDDINARPQMTNWLSGGSCYVPNLDGKRVPIELALAVHSDAGYNTDGSLVGSLAICTTHFNEGQLNAGVSRLVSKDFAQQLLDGLQRDLSASQTPWPIRYLWDKNYAETRLSEVPSAIIETLSHQNFPDMLLGQDPHFKFLMARSLYKTIARYVNGAHGRPTVIAPLAPQDFRLTFVQPQRIRLAWSTTPDSLEPSAMPSSYVVYTAMGDKGYDNGIVVGAPYTEIDLQPGVQYNFKVTAINQGGESFPTEELSAYHASGATKTILVANGFTRLATPFVVDDADRQGFDIDKDPGVSYGLTAGWSGRQLNFDKTRMGIEDATGLGYSGNELEGKFIAGNDFSAVRCHVDALAAIGTYNVASCMLSCVEKRQESLARYQAIDILLGLQKTDRYGQTFSKPLQQLLRDYVVQHGKLLVSGSYAASDQRSEPDRQFLSDVFKVESVSCDSCHAGETVYAVRDSFDIFRSPNADHYAATSVDVLQPLDGAGTMLQYSDGQPAATCYRGPNFRAWFMGFPFECIRQRSQRIMLMSTIMQQLFQ
;
A
#
# COMPACT_ATOMS: atom_id res chain seq x y z
N MET A 1 -77.03 -49.52 6.83
CA MET A 1 -76.67 -48.17 7.28
C MET A 1 -75.20 -48.15 7.73
N LEU A 2 -74.20 -48.52 6.95
CA LEU A 2 -73.86 -48.20 5.56
C LEU A 2 -73.94 -46.70 5.25
N ILE A 3 -72.74 -46.14 5.09
CA ILE A 3 -72.39 -45.24 3.98
C ILE A 3 -73.24 -43.98 3.91
N GLU A 4 -73.07 -43.05 4.84
CA GLU A 4 -73.54 -41.66 4.59
C GLU A 4 -72.78 -40.56 5.34
N LYS A 5 -71.89 -40.90 6.29
CA LYS A 5 -71.10 -39.88 7.02
C LYS A 5 -69.63 -39.75 6.61
N SER A 6 -69.10 -40.64 5.77
CA SER A 6 -67.68 -40.60 5.34
C SER A 6 -67.46 -40.10 3.90
N LEU A 7 -68.51 -39.96 3.08
CA LEU A 7 -68.37 -39.51 1.69
C LEU A 7 -67.87 -38.05 1.51
N PRO A 8 -68.30 -37.05 2.31
CA PRO A 8 -67.83 -35.67 2.09
C PRO A 8 -66.39 -35.47 2.55
N HIS A 9 -65.93 -36.21 3.57
CA HIS A 9 -64.53 -36.19 3.99
C HIS A 9 -63.61 -36.95 3.02
N LEU A 10 -64.04 -38.10 2.50
CA LEU A 10 -63.26 -38.83 1.51
C LEU A 10 -63.18 -38.05 0.19
N ARG A 11 -64.25 -37.36 -0.24
CA ARG A 11 -64.20 -36.44 -1.39
C ARG A 11 -63.29 -35.25 -1.16
N LYS A 12 -63.29 -34.62 0.02
CA LYS A 12 -62.35 -33.52 0.33
C LYS A 12 -60.90 -33.99 0.40
N VAL A 13 -60.64 -35.17 0.97
CA VAL A 13 -59.29 -35.76 1.03
C VAL A 13 -58.82 -36.20 -0.35
N LEU A 14 -59.68 -36.76 -1.19
CA LEU A 14 -59.38 -37.06 -2.60
C LEU A 14 -59.25 -35.80 -3.47
N LEU A 15 -59.99 -34.71 -3.19
CA LEU A 15 -59.80 -33.42 -3.86
C LEU A 15 -58.49 -32.75 -3.44
N LEU A 16 -58.13 -32.82 -2.15
CA LEU A 16 -56.85 -32.32 -1.63
C LEU A 16 -55.69 -33.17 -2.13
N LEU A 17 -55.82 -34.50 -2.18
CA LEU A 17 -54.81 -35.39 -2.75
C LEU A 17 -54.71 -35.26 -4.26
N SER A 18 -55.81 -34.98 -4.98
CA SER A 18 -55.76 -34.70 -6.42
C SER A 18 -55.29 -33.28 -6.72
N LEU A 19 -55.48 -32.29 -5.84
CA LEU A 19 -54.86 -30.95 -5.93
C LEU A 19 -53.39 -30.98 -5.49
N LEU A 20 -53.01 -31.84 -4.55
CA LEU A 20 -51.60 -32.11 -4.19
C LEU A 20 -50.92 -32.93 -5.29
N TRP A 21 -51.61 -33.87 -5.93
CA TRP A 21 -51.10 -34.58 -7.10
C TRP A 21 -51.09 -33.69 -8.34
N TYR A 22 -52.09 -32.86 -8.62
CA TYR A 22 -52.03 -31.85 -9.68
C TYR A 22 -51.01 -30.76 -9.37
N GLY A 23 -50.79 -30.41 -8.09
CA GLY A 23 -49.72 -29.53 -7.64
C GLY A 23 -48.34 -30.17 -7.78
N LEU A 24 -48.22 -31.48 -7.53
CA LEU A 24 -47.00 -32.26 -7.77
C LEU A 24 -46.76 -32.51 -9.27
N PHE A 25 -47.81 -32.62 -10.08
CA PHE A 25 -47.73 -32.74 -11.54
C PHE A 25 -47.49 -31.38 -12.23
N LEU A 26 -47.96 -30.26 -11.65
CA LEU A 26 -47.57 -28.90 -12.05
C LEU A 26 -46.17 -28.51 -11.54
N TRP A 27 -45.58 -29.28 -10.64
CA TRP A 27 -44.17 -29.21 -10.26
C TRP A 27 -43.32 -30.29 -10.94
N ALA A 28 -43.91 -31.13 -11.80
CA ALA A 28 -43.22 -32.20 -12.53
C ALA A 28 -43.19 -31.99 -14.06
N GLU A 29 -43.40 -30.76 -14.53
CA GLU A 29 -42.92 -30.31 -15.84
C GLU A 29 -42.12 -29.00 -15.69
N MET A 30 -40.91 -29.10 -15.15
CA MET A 30 -39.79 -28.30 -15.66
C MET A 30 -38.95 -29.17 -16.62
N PRO A 31 -39.33 -29.33 -17.90
CA PRO A 31 -38.49 -30.05 -18.84
C PRO A 31 -37.50 -29.06 -19.44
N THR A 32 -36.24 -29.14 -19.03
CA THR A 32 -35.02 -29.12 -19.85
C THR A 32 -33.83 -28.82 -18.94
N ASP A 33 -32.91 -29.77 -18.87
CA ASP A 33 -31.70 -29.71 -18.09
C ASP A 33 -31.00 -28.35 -18.28
N LEU A 34 -30.98 -27.50 -17.24
CA LEU A 34 -30.30 -26.20 -17.28
C LEU A 34 -28.83 -26.35 -17.70
N ASN A 35 -28.25 -27.54 -17.54
CA ASN A 35 -26.93 -27.87 -18.08
C ASN A 35 -26.89 -27.88 -19.62
N THR A 36 -27.97 -28.25 -20.31
CA THR A 36 -28.06 -28.16 -21.78
C THR A 36 -27.97 -26.71 -22.24
N TYR A 37 -28.67 -25.79 -21.59
CA TYR A 37 -28.55 -24.36 -21.92
C TYR A 37 -27.21 -23.77 -21.50
N LYS A 38 -26.62 -24.25 -20.39
CA LYS A 38 -25.24 -23.92 -20.03
C LYS A 38 -24.26 -24.31 -21.15
N VAL A 39 -24.38 -25.51 -21.71
CA VAL A 39 -23.55 -25.97 -22.85
C VAL A 39 -23.80 -25.10 -24.09
N MET A 40 -25.06 -24.82 -24.44
CA MET A 40 -25.40 -23.96 -25.57
C MET A 40 -24.87 -22.53 -25.41
N MET A 41 -24.98 -21.96 -24.20
CA MET A 41 -24.47 -20.64 -23.88
C MET A 41 -22.95 -20.59 -23.91
N ASN A 42 -22.26 -21.62 -23.40
CA ASN A 42 -20.81 -21.76 -23.55
C ASN A 42 -20.39 -21.82 -25.04
N GLY A 43 -21.14 -22.55 -25.87
CA GLY A 43 -20.92 -22.57 -27.32
C GLY A 43 -21.17 -21.21 -28.00
N TYR A 44 -22.26 -20.51 -27.62
CA TYR A 44 -22.54 -19.15 -28.08
C TYR A 44 -21.41 -18.21 -27.71
N PHE A 45 -20.95 -18.28 -26.46
CA PHE A 45 -19.85 -17.52 -25.95
C PHE A 45 -18.58 -17.79 -26.76
N ALA A 46 -18.12 -19.03 -26.86
CA ALA A 46 -16.94 -19.37 -27.66
C ALA A 46 -16.99 -18.80 -29.10
N LYS A 47 -18.16 -18.82 -29.76
CA LYS A 47 -18.33 -18.34 -31.14
C LYS A 47 -18.46 -16.81 -31.25
N TYR A 48 -19.33 -16.20 -30.43
CA TYR A 48 -19.57 -14.75 -30.44
C TYR A 48 -18.35 -13.96 -29.96
N TYR A 49 -17.55 -14.54 -29.05
CA TYR A 49 -16.34 -13.90 -28.51
C TYR A 49 -15.22 -13.83 -29.54
N GLN A 50 -14.91 -14.92 -30.25
CA GLN A 50 -13.87 -14.91 -31.30
C GLN A 50 -14.13 -13.89 -32.42
N GLU A 51 -15.40 -13.60 -32.76
CA GLU A 51 -15.74 -12.73 -33.89
C GLU A 51 -15.84 -11.23 -33.54
N LYS A 52 -16.01 -10.85 -32.26
CA LYS A 52 -16.43 -9.46 -31.92
C LYS A 52 -15.70 -8.76 -30.79
N PHE A 53 -15.02 -9.47 -29.90
CA PHE A 53 -14.38 -8.89 -28.72
C PHE A 53 -13.05 -9.59 -28.50
N ASP A 54 -11.95 -8.87 -28.68
CA ASP A 54 -10.58 -9.38 -28.54
C ASP A 54 -10.23 -9.56 -27.05
N PHE A 55 -10.92 -10.51 -26.42
CA PHE A 55 -10.87 -10.78 -24.99
C PHE A 55 -9.70 -11.69 -24.62
N SER A 56 -9.15 -11.45 -23.43
CA SER A 56 -7.95 -12.10 -22.90
C SER A 56 -8.18 -13.55 -22.47
N ALA A 57 -9.44 -13.93 -22.18
CA ALA A 57 -9.85 -15.29 -21.81
C ALA A 57 -11.28 -15.63 -22.28
N PRO A 58 -11.59 -16.92 -22.50
CA PRO A 58 -12.95 -17.36 -22.84
C PRO A 58 -13.88 -17.25 -21.62
N ILE A 59 -15.05 -16.63 -21.81
CA ILE A 59 -16.07 -16.52 -20.77
C ILE A 59 -16.90 -17.80 -20.72
N GLU A 60 -17.07 -18.33 -19.51
CA GLU A 60 -17.80 -19.57 -19.25
C GLU A 60 -19.01 -19.32 -18.34
N VAL A 61 -20.12 -20.00 -18.60
CA VAL A 61 -21.27 -20.06 -17.68
C VAL A 61 -20.94 -21.02 -16.55
N LYS A 62 -20.78 -20.49 -15.33
CA LYS A 62 -20.57 -21.28 -14.11
C LYS A 62 -21.86 -21.99 -13.69
N SER A 63 -22.96 -21.25 -13.59
CA SER A 63 -24.26 -21.79 -13.17
C SER A 63 -25.42 -20.98 -13.74
N ILE A 64 -26.56 -21.64 -13.93
CA ILE A 64 -27.85 -21.01 -14.19
C ILE A 64 -28.77 -21.41 -13.04
N THR A 65 -29.28 -20.44 -12.30
CA THR A 65 -30.15 -20.68 -11.14
C THR A 65 -31.40 -19.82 -11.23
N LEU A 66 -32.51 -20.31 -10.67
CA LEU A 66 -33.72 -19.53 -10.49
C LEU A 66 -33.81 -19.17 -9.01
N ASP A 67 -33.89 -17.88 -8.69
CA ASP A 67 -33.99 -17.45 -7.30
C ASP A 67 -35.44 -17.42 -6.79
N VAL A 68 -35.58 -17.31 -5.47
CA VAL A 68 -36.89 -17.28 -4.76
C VAL A 68 -37.77 -16.07 -5.12
N LYS A 69 -37.21 -15.05 -5.79
CA LYS A 69 -37.91 -13.86 -6.27
C LYS A 69 -38.31 -13.97 -7.76
N GLY A 70 -38.08 -15.12 -8.41
CA GLY A 70 -38.40 -15.31 -9.83
C GLY A 70 -37.38 -14.69 -10.79
N ARG A 71 -36.12 -14.53 -10.38
CA ARG A 71 -35.01 -14.10 -11.25
C ARG A 71 -34.24 -15.30 -11.79
N LEU A 72 -33.97 -15.30 -13.08
CA LEU A 72 -33.07 -16.26 -13.72
C LEU A 72 -31.64 -15.69 -13.69
N LEU A 73 -30.82 -16.21 -12.77
CA LEU A 73 -29.45 -15.79 -12.55
C LEU A 73 -28.50 -16.64 -13.40
N ILE A 74 -27.60 -15.98 -14.12
CA ILE A 74 -26.55 -16.64 -14.91
C ILE A 74 -25.21 -16.12 -14.41
N GLU A 75 -24.48 -16.97 -13.68
CA GLU A 75 -23.15 -16.65 -13.17
C GLU A 75 -22.11 -16.98 -14.24
N LEU A 76 -21.32 -15.97 -14.61
CA LEU A 76 -20.22 -16.08 -15.56
C LEU A 76 -18.87 -16.19 -14.82
N HIS A 77 -17.94 -16.93 -15.41
CA HIS A 77 -16.56 -17.10 -14.97
C HIS A 77 -15.61 -16.67 -16.08
N ASN A 78 -14.35 -16.36 -15.73
CA ASN A 78 -13.30 -15.93 -16.67
C ASN A 78 -13.71 -14.72 -17.54
N ALA A 79 -14.39 -13.74 -16.95
CA ALA A 79 -14.93 -12.60 -17.67
C ALA A 79 -14.34 -11.23 -17.25
N PRO A 80 -13.01 -11.09 -17.06
CA PRO A 80 -12.41 -9.84 -16.61
C PRO A 80 -12.68 -8.69 -17.59
N ASP A 81 -12.75 -8.99 -18.88
CA ASP A 81 -12.99 -7.98 -19.91
C ASP A 81 -14.44 -7.46 -19.94
N LEU A 82 -15.39 -8.12 -19.25
CA LEU A 82 -16.73 -7.56 -19.04
C LEU A 82 -16.69 -6.30 -18.18
N GLN A 83 -15.60 -6.05 -17.45
CA GLN A 83 -15.39 -4.77 -16.79
C GLN A 83 -15.21 -3.61 -17.79
N ASN A 84 -14.98 -3.85 -19.08
CA ASN A 84 -14.93 -2.78 -20.08
C ASN A 84 -16.18 -2.76 -20.97
N ILE A 85 -17.28 -3.38 -20.54
CA ILE A 85 -18.50 -3.48 -21.33
C ILE A 85 -19.22 -2.12 -21.43
N THR A 86 -19.63 -1.75 -22.63
CA THR A 86 -20.48 -0.57 -22.86
C THR A 86 -21.97 -0.89 -22.71
N PRO A 87 -22.85 0.09 -22.45
CA PRO A 87 -24.29 -0.15 -22.35
C PRO A 87 -24.88 -0.83 -23.60
N LYS A 88 -24.40 -0.46 -24.79
CA LYS A 88 -24.81 -1.07 -26.07
C LYS A 88 -24.41 -2.55 -26.16
N GLN A 89 -23.19 -2.87 -25.73
CA GLN A 89 -22.68 -4.26 -25.72
C GLN A 89 -23.43 -5.10 -24.69
N LEU A 90 -23.69 -4.54 -23.50
CA LEU A 90 -24.48 -5.18 -22.46
C LEU A 90 -25.90 -5.47 -22.93
N HIS A 91 -26.60 -4.48 -23.49
CA HIS A 91 -27.96 -4.67 -24.03
C HIS A 91 -28.00 -5.77 -25.11
N LYS A 92 -27.01 -5.78 -26.01
CA LYS A 92 -26.89 -6.80 -27.05
C LYS A 92 -26.62 -8.18 -26.46
N LEU A 93 -25.80 -8.26 -25.42
CA LEU A 93 -25.50 -9.50 -24.69
C LEU A 93 -26.78 -10.07 -24.04
N TYR A 94 -27.50 -9.26 -23.26
CA TYR A 94 -28.78 -9.65 -22.67
C TYR A 94 -29.79 -10.10 -23.73
N LYS A 95 -29.93 -9.35 -24.84
CA LYS A 95 -30.82 -9.71 -25.95
C LYS A 95 -30.44 -11.03 -26.60
N SER A 96 -29.16 -11.34 -26.70
CA SER A 96 -28.67 -12.58 -27.34
C SER A 96 -28.87 -13.77 -26.41
N ILE A 97 -28.58 -13.62 -25.12
CA ILE A 97 -28.82 -14.66 -24.12
C ILE A 97 -30.31 -14.96 -24.00
N LYS A 98 -31.17 -13.94 -23.96
CA LYS A 98 -32.63 -14.12 -23.93
C LYS A 98 -33.17 -14.91 -25.13
N LYS A 99 -32.48 -14.91 -26.27
CA LYS A 99 -32.83 -15.74 -27.45
C LYS A 99 -32.37 -17.19 -27.34
N LEU A 100 -31.31 -17.46 -26.58
CA LEU A 100 -30.79 -18.82 -26.34
C LEU A 100 -31.61 -19.56 -25.28
N LEU A 101 -32.22 -18.80 -24.38
CA LEU A 101 -33.04 -19.33 -23.30
C LEU A 101 -34.43 -19.79 -23.81
N PRO A 102 -35.02 -20.83 -23.20
CA PRO A 102 -36.30 -21.37 -23.63
C PRO A 102 -37.47 -20.42 -23.32
N THR A 103 -38.56 -20.55 -24.07
CA THR A 103 -39.73 -19.66 -23.99
C THR A 103 -40.33 -19.58 -22.58
N PHE A 104 -40.33 -20.66 -21.80
CA PHE A 104 -40.85 -20.64 -20.42
C PHE A 104 -40.08 -19.70 -19.49
N THR A 105 -38.81 -19.38 -19.81
CA THR A 105 -37.99 -18.45 -19.02
C THR A 105 -38.30 -16.98 -19.30
N GLN A 106 -39.14 -16.67 -20.30
CA GLN A 106 -39.42 -15.29 -20.70
C GLN A 106 -40.16 -14.48 -19.63
N HIS A 107 -40.81 -15.15 -18.68
CA HIS A 107 -41.51 -14.55 -17.54
C HIS A 107 -40.58 -14.20 -16.37
N TYR A 108 -39.35 -14.73 -16.35
CA TYR A 108 -38.37 -14.43 -15.32
C TYR A 108 -37.52 -13.22 -15.71
N GLN A 109 -37.12 -12.43 -14.72
CA GLN A 109 -36.13 -11.38 -14.92
C GLN A 109 -34.74 -12.03 -15.06
N LEU A 110 -34.15 -11.91 -16.24
CA LEU A 110 -32.78 -12.37 -16.49
C LEU A 110 -31.78 -11.43 -15.81
N GLU A 111 -30.84 -11.97 -15.06
CA GLU A 111 -29.71 -11.24 -14.46
C GLU A 111 -28.42 -12.00 -14.76
N LEU A 112 -27.47 -11.32 -15.41
CA LEU A 112 -26.14 -11.86 -15.65
C LEU A 112 -25.22 -11.37 -14.54
N GLN A 113 -24.50 -12.28 -13.90
CA GLN A 113 -23.58 -11.99 -12.81
C GLN A 113 -22.15 -12.43 -13.18
N CYS A 114 -21.16 -11.77 -12.61
CA CYS A 114 -19.76 -12.19 -12.64
C CYS A 114 -19.16 -11.93 -11.26
N GLY A 115 -18.63 -12.97 -10.63
CA GLY A 115 -18.12 -12.86 -9.25
C GLY A 115 -19.21 -12.52 -8.25
N GLY A 116 -20.45 -12.97 -8.48
CA GLY A 116 -21.61 -12.67 -7.63
C GLY A 116 -22.15 -11.24 -7.72
N GLN A 117 -21.64 -10.40 -8.62
CA GLN A 117 -22.20 -9.06 -8.89
C GLN A 117 -22.89 -9.00 -10.25
N PRO A 118 -24.06 -8.35 -10.37
CA PRO A 118 -24.67 -8.07 -11.66
C PRO A 118 -23.71 -7.37 -12.61
N ILE A 119 -23.53 -7.89 -13.82
CA ILE A 119 -22.65 -7.29 -14.85
C ILE A 119 -23.14 -5.89 -15.25
N ALA A 120 -24.43 -5.59 -15.04
CA ALA A 120 -24.97 -4.24 -15.20
C ALA A 120 -24.31 -3.21 -14.26
N TYR A 121 -23.79 -3.66 -13.11
CA TYR A 121 -23.06 -2.80 -12.18
C TYR A 121 -21.63 -2.51 -12.63
N LEU A 122 -21.15 -3.15 -13.70
CA LEU A 122 -19.87 -2.82 -14.31
C LEU A 122 -19.95 -1.59 -15.23
N LEU A 123 -21.14 -1.03 -15.48
CA LEU A 123 -21.27 0.22 -16.24
C LEU A 123 -20.86 1.41 -15.37
N PRO A 124 -20.08 2.38 -15.87
CA PRO A 124 -19.58 3.51 -15.07
C PRO A 124 -20.68 4.34 -14.37
N ASP A 125 -21.87 4.39 -14.94
CA ASP A 125 -23.04 5.15 -14.46
C ASP A 125 -24.07 4.29 -13.69
N ALA A 126 -23.71 3.06 -13.33
CA ALA A 126 -24.61 2.14 -12.66
C ALA A 126 -25.08 2.65 -11.28
N LYS A 127 -26.33 2.34 -10.95
CA LYS A 127 -26.95 2.61 -9.65
C LYS A 127 -27.44 1.31 -9.01
N LEU A 128 -27.28 1.22 -7.69
CA LEU A 128 -27.85 0.15 -6.88
C LEU A 128 -29.36 0.33 -6.72
N PRO A 129 -30.15 -0.76 -6.74
CA PRO A 129 -31.56 -0.75 -6.38
C PRO A 129 -31.80 -0.11 -5.00
N ALA A 130 -32.93 0.58 -4.85
CA ALA A 130 -33.28 1.31 -3.63
C ALA A 130 -33.45 0.40 -2.39
N ASP A 131 -33.73 -0.89 -2.58
CA ASP A 131 -33.82 -1.90 -1.51
C ASP A 131 -32.47 -2.49 -1.10
N ILE A 132 -31.40 -2.22 -1.86
CA ILE A 132 -30.03 -2.70 -1.62
C ILE A 132 -29.11 -1.57 -1.17
N GLY A 133 -29.25 -0.37 -1.75
CA GLY A 133 -28.43 0.80 -1.41
C GLY A 133 -28.94 1.49 -0.15
N ARG A 134 -28.08 1.63 0.88
CA ARG A 134 -28.32 2.56 1.99
C ARG A 134 -28.00 3.98 1.53
N GLN A 135 -28.80 4.52 0.60
CA GLN A 135 -28.62 5.83 -0.04
C GLN A 135 -28.91 6.98 0.94
N PHE A 136 -28.17 7.05 2.04
CA PHE A 136 -28.47 7.95 3.15
C PHE A 136 -28.11 9.41 2.85
N TRP A 137 -27.30 9.67 1.82
CA TRP A 137 -27.04 11.02 1.35
C TRP A 137 -28.20 11.61 0.53
N GLY A 138 -29.10 10.77 0.01
CA GLY A 138 -30.20 11.22 -0.86
C GLY A 138 -29.66 11.99 -2.07
N ASP A 139 -30.05 13.26 -2.19
CA ASP A 139 -29.63 14.15 -3.28
C ASP A 139 -28.28 14.87 -3.02
N ILE A 140 -27.66 14.66 -1.86
CA ILE A 140 -26.38 15.29 -1.51
C ILE A 140 -25.23 14.50 -2.16
N ASP A 141 -24.68 15.02 -3.24
CA ASP A 141 -23.61 14.37 -4.00
C ASP A 141 -22.60 15.40 -4.50
N TYR A 142 -21.31 15.17 -4.23
CA TYR A 142 -20.24 15.98 -4.80
C TYR A 142 -19.83 15.45 -6.18
N VAL A 143 -20.04 16.26 -7.22
CA VAL A 143 -19.84 15.85 -8.62
C VAL A 143 -18.79 16.69 -9.38
N ASP A 144 -18.19 17.68 -8.72
CA ASP A 144 -17.18 18.57 -9.31
C ASP A 144 -15.76 17.96 -9.24
N ALA A 145 -14.76 18.70 -9.75
CA ALA A 145 -13.38 18.25 -9.78
C ALA A 145 -12.83 17.96 -8.36
N PRO A 146 -12.13 16.83 -8.12
CA PRO A 146 -11.58 16.54 -6.81
C PRO A 146 -10.52 17.57 -6.41
N TRP A 147 -10.32 17.72 -5.10
CA TRP A 147 -9.30 18.62 -4.54
C TRP A 147 -7.92 18.47 -5.21
N VAL A 148 -7.48 17.23 -5.45
CA VAL A 148 -6.27 16.91 -6.22
C VAL A 148 -6.55 15.72 -7.13
N ALA A 149 -6.16 15.81 -8.41
CA ALA A 149 -6.18 14.70 -9.37
C ALA A 149 -4.80 14.52 -10.03
N ASN A 150 -4.30 13.29 -10.06
CA ASN A 150 -3.13 12.93 -10.88
C ASN A 150 -3.56 12.84 -12.37
N ALA A 151 -3.24 13.87 -13.14
CA ALA A 151 -3.56 13.95 -14.57
C ALA A 151 -2.64 13.08 -15.45
N SER A 152 -1.51 12.64 -14.91
CA SER A 152 -0.60 11.71 -15.59
C SER A 152 -1.03 10.23 -15.46
N ARG A 153 -2.04 9.90 -14.64
CA ARG A 153 -2.51 8.52 -14.49
C ARG A 153 -3.17 8.03 -15.80
N PRO A 154 -2.75 6.88 -16.37
CA PRO A 154 -3.19 6.47 -17.71
C PRO A 154 -4.53 5.70 -17.75
N PHE A 155 -5.26 5.62 -16.63
CA PHE A 155 -6.51 4.87 -16.50
C PHE A 155 -7.51 5.56 -15.56
N ALA A 156 -8.79 5.18 -15.70
CA ALA A 156 -9.92 5.67 -14.90
C ALA A 156 -10.34 4.65 -13.82
N ILE A 157 -11.01 5.14 -12.77
CA ILE A 157 -11.44 4.34 -11.61
C ILE A 157 -12.91 4.65 -11.27
N PRO A 158 -13.87 4.27 -12.12
CA PRO A 158 -15.27 4.70 -11.98
C PRO A 158 -16.04 4.04 -10.82
N HIS A 159 -15.61 2.85 -10.35
CA HIS A 159 -16.28 2.09 -9.27
C HIS A 159 -15.44 1.95 -8.00
N GLY A 160 -14.34 2.69 -7.92
CA GLY A 160 -13.53 2.82 -6.71
C GLY A 160 -14.05 3.96 -5.84
N LEU A 161 -13.15 4.86 -5.47
CA LEU A 161 -13.39 6.04 -4.62
C LEU A 161 -12.98 7.34 -5.32
N PHE A 162 -12.89 7.34 -6.66
CA PHE A 162 -12.52 8.54 -7.40
C PHE A 162 -13.56 9.64 -7.17
N GLY A 163 -13.09 10.83 -6.76
CA GLY A 163 -13.96 11.96 -6.44
C GLY A 163 -14.37 12.04 -4.96
N SER A 164 -14.17 10.97 -4.19
CA SER A 164 -14.45 10.95 -2.75
C SER A 164 -13.30 11.52 -1.92
N HIS A 165 -13.65 12.18 -0.81
CA HIS A 165 -12.70 12.77 0.13
C HIS A 165 -12.90 12.18 1.52
N ILE A 166 -11.81 11.65 2.08
CA ILE A 166 -11.84 10.89 3.34
C ILE A 166 -10.81 11.48 4.30
N ALA A 167 -11.25 11.79 5.52
CA ALA A 167 -10.35 12.06 6.62
C ALA A 167 -9.98 10.75 7.32
N LEU A 168 -8.68 10.48 7.46
CA LEU A 168 -8.17 9.26 8.06
C LEU A 168 -6.94 9.58 8.91
N TRP A 169 -6.86 9.01 10.11
CA TRP A 169 -5.67 9.12 10.93
C TRP A 169 -5.38 7.86 11.73
N ALA A 170 -4.08 7.61 11.94
CA ALA A 170 -3.60 6.78 13.04
C ALA A 170 -3.89 7.49 14.37
N SER A 171 -3.81 6.77 15.49
CA SER A 171 -4.20 7.18 16.84
C SER A 171 -3.56 8.49 17.36
N HIS A 172 -3.27 8.59 18.65
CA HIS A 172 -2.61 9.77 19.19
C HIS A 172 -1.16 9.89 18.71
N GLY A 173 -0.58 11.02 19.04
CA GLY A 173 0.84 11.27 18.87
C GLY A 173 1.41 11.83 20.16
N ARG A 174 2.72 12.05 20.16
CA ARG A 174 3.41 12.65 21.29
C ARG A 174 2.82 14.02 21.60
N TYR A 175 2.53 14.28 22.87
CA TYR A 175 1.98 15.56 23.33
C TYR A 175 2.71 16.06 24.58
N TYR A 176 2.61 17.36 24.84
CA TYR A 176 3.20 17.97 26.02
C TYR A 176 2.23 17.90 27.21
N ASP A 177 2.59 17.16 28.25
CA ASP A 177 1.86 17.12 29.52
C ASP A 177 2.31 18.33 30.36
N ILE A 178 1.43 19.33 30.43
CA ILE A 178 1.69 20.60 31.14
C ILE A 178 1.94 20.36 32.63
N ASN A 179 1.19 19.45 33.25
CA ASN A 179 1.31 19.17 34.68
C ASN A 179 2.65 18.49 35.01
N LYS A 180 3.16 17.66 34.09
CA LYS A 180 4.47 17.01 34.22
C LYS A 180 5.62 17.81 33.60
N SER A 181 5.30 18.92 32.92
CA SER A 181 6.25 19.75 32.17
C SER A 181 7.16 18.95 31.23
N LYS A 182 6.58 17.99 30.49
CA LYS A 182 7.35 17.14 29.56
C LYS A 182 6.50 16.58 28.43
N TRP A 183 7.17 16.25 27.33
CA TRP A 183 6.58 15.52 26.21
C TRP A 183 6.45 14.03 26.52
N VAL A 184 5.25 13.48 26.36
CA VAL A 184 4.89 12.09 26.67
C VAL A 184 4.07 11.44 25.56
N TRP A 185 4.05 10.11 25.59
CA TRP A 185 3.05 9.29 24.90
C TRP A 185 1.83 9.10 25.79
N GLN A 186 0.70 8.71 25.19
CA GLN A 186 -0.50 8.41 25.96
C GLN A 186 -0.36 7.09 26.73
N ARG A 187 0.25 6.08 26.11
CA ARG A 187 0.36 4.71 26.64
C ARG A 187 1.82 4.32 26.94
N PRO A 188 2.06 3.42 27.91
CA PRO A 188 3.38 2.90 28.19
C PRO A 188 3.95 2.13 26.99
N ALA A 189 5.28 2.03 26.94
CA ALA A 189 5.97 1.22 25.95
C ALA A 189 5.83 -0.28 26.31
N LEU A 190 5.03 -1.01 25.54
CA LEU A 190 4.78 -2.44 25.69
C LEU A 190 5.08 -3.17 24.38
N PHE A 191 5.68 -4.36 24.48
CA PHE A 191 5.99 -5.22 23.33
C PHE A 191 6.76 -4.49 22.22
N CYS A 192 7.79 -3.77 22.65
CA CYS A 192 8.69 -2.92 21.87
C CYS A 192 8.05 -1.68 21.22
N THR A 193 6.78 -1.35 21.50
CA THR A 193 6.06 -0.24 20.85
C THR A 193 5.12 0.49 21.82
N THR A 194 4.36 1.45 21.31
CA THR A 194 3.22 2.10 21.97
C THR A 194 2.12 2.31 20.93
N GLU A 195 0.87 2.47 21.35
CA GLU A 195 -0.28 2.72 20.47
C GLU A 195 0.02 3.80 19.42
N ASP A 196 0.62 4.91 19.85
CA ASP A 196 0.91 6.11 19.06
C ASP A 196 1.92 5.86 17.91
N LEU A 197 2.80 4.88 18.09
CA LEU A 197 3.79 4.43 17.09
C LEU A 197 3.26 3.24 16.28
N PHE A 198 2.49 2.36 16.90
CA PHE A 198 2.01 1.12 16.30
C PHE A 198 0.99 1.35 15.19
N THR A 199 -0.05 2.14 15.46
CA THR A 199 -1.21 2.28 14.55
C THR A 199 -0.84 2.91 13.21
N GLN A 200 0.11 3.83 13.19
CA GLN A 200 0.63 4.42 11.95
C GLN A 200 1.31 3.39 11.04
N THR A 201 1.82 2.28 11.58
CA THR A 201 2.37 1.18 10.77
C THR A 201 1.32 0.35 10.04
N ILE A 202 0.03 0.55 10.34
CA ILE A 202 -1.11 0.02 9.59
C ILE A 202 -1.62 1.08 8.61
N VAL A 203 -1.74 2.32 9.08
CA VAL A 203 -2.37 3.42 8.33
C VAL A 203 -1.50 3.95 7.19
N VAL A 204 -0.25 4.31 7.48
CA VAL A 204 0.65 4.99 6.54
C VAL A 204 1.13 4.09 5.40
N PRO A 205 1.66 2.87 5.65
CA PRO A 205 2.17 2.03 4.56
C PRO A 205 1.09 1.25 3.80
N TYR A 206 -0.10 1.03 4.39
CA TYR A 206 -1.13 0.17 3.79
C TYR A 206 -2.46 0.90 3.52
N LEU A 207 -3.16 1.36 4.56
CA LEU A 207 -4.54 1.83 4.40
C LEU A 207 -4.65 3.11 3.55
N ILE A 208 -3.81 4.12 3.80
CA ILE A 208 -3.83 5.34 2.99
C ILE A 208 -3.50 5.02 1.52
N PRO A 209 -2.41 4.28 1.19
CA PRO A 209 -2.14 3.88 -0.19
C PRO A 209 -3.28 3.12 -0.86
N MET A 210 -3.99 2.22 -0.16
CA MET A 210 -5.14 1.51 -0.72
C MET A 210 -6.28 2.46 -1.12
N LEU A 211 -6.62 3.41 -0.24
CA LEU A 211 -7.66 4.41 -0.52
C LEU A 211 -7.27 5.33 -1.68
N GLN A 212 -6.03 5.81 -1.71
CA GLN A 212 -5.54 6.68 -2.78
C GLN A 212 -5.48 5.96 -4.13
N ARG A 213 -5.07 4.68 -4.15
CA ARG A 213 -5.08 3.84 -5.37
C ARG A 213 -6.47 3.43 -5.83
N ALA A 214 -7.47 3.49 -4.94
CA ALA A 214 -8.88 3.43 -5.31
C ALA A 214 -9.41 4.78 -5.81
N GLY A 215 -8.64 5.85 -5.75
CA GLY A 215 -8.99 7.18 -6.29
C GLY A 215 -9.39 8.23 -5.26
N ALA A 216 -9.42 7.89 -3.96
CA ALA A 216 -9.81 8.82 -2.91
C ALA A 216 -8.77 9.94 -2.70
N ALA A 217 -9.25 11.16 -2.44
CA ALA A 217 -8.45 12.21 -1.82
C ALA A 217 -8.43 11.99 -0.30
N VAL A 218 -7.28 11.58 0.24
CA VAL A 218 -7.14 11.28 1.67
C VAL A 218 -6.46 12.43 2.41
N PHE A 219 -7.16 12.99 3.39
CA PHE A 219 -6.65 13.99 4.31
C PHE A 219 -6.29 13.35 5.65
N THR A 220 -5.17 13.77 6.25
CA THR A 220 -4.73 13.32 7.57
C THR A 220 -4.50 14.53 8.49
N PRO A 221 -5.16 14.62 9.65
CA PRO A 221 -4.92 15.70 10.63
C PRO A 221 -3.59 15.58 11.38
N ARG A 222 -2.83 14.51 11.16
CA ARG A 222 -1.43 14.35 11.58
C ARG A 222 -0.53 14.31 10.34
N GLU A 223 0.70 14.78 10.45
CA GLU A 223 1.69 14.63 9.37
C GLU A 223 1.88 13.14 9.05
N ARG A 224 1.89 12.80 7.76
CA ARG A 224 1.93 11.42 7.25
C ARG A 224 3.28 11.03 6.67
N ASP A 225 4.15 11.99 6.39
CA ASP A 225 5.46 11.74 5.81
C ASP A 225 6.49 11.46 6.91
N TRP A 226 7.20 10.32 6.77
CA TRP A 226 8.25 9.88 7.68
C TRP A 226 9.61 10.50 7.35
N GLN A 227 9.70 11.27 6.26
CA GLN A 227 10.88 12.05 5.96
C GLN A 227 11.12 13.15 7.01
N THR A 228 12.27 13.11 7.67
CA THR A 228 12.65 14.06 8.74
C THR A 228 13.21 15.36 8.19
N GLU A 229 13.69 15.36 6.95
CA GLU A 229 14.04 16.58 6.24
C GLU A 229 12.78 17.33 5.79
N GLU A 230 12.84 18.66 5.82
CA GLU A 230 11.81 19.55 5.29
C GLU A 230 12.46 20.68 4.51
N HIS A 231 12.05 20.85 3.25
CA HIS A 231 12.49 21.91 2.37
C HIS A 231 11.26 22.72 1.94
N ILE A 232 11.22 24.00 2.28
CA ILE A 232 10.10 24.90 1.92
C ILE A 232 10.61 25.95 0.97
N ILE A 233 9.96 26.06 -0.19
CA ILE A 233 10.25 27.04 -1.22
C ILE A 233 9.07 28.00 -1.28
N ASP A 234 9.36 29.26 -1.00
CA ASP A 234 8.39 30.30 -0.66
C ASP A 234 8.75 31.60 -1.38
N ASN A 235 7.74 32.35 -1.85
CA ASN A 235 7.96 33.55 -2.65
C ASN A 235 8.56 34.74 -1.89
N ASP A 236 8.43 34.79 -0.56
CA ASP A 236 8.93 35.90 0.24
C ASP A 236 10.38 35.70 0.68
N ILE A 237 10.74 34.46 1.04
CA ILE A 237 12.04 34.16 1.64
C ILE A 237 13.02 33.43 0.70
N SER A 238 12.54 32.78 -0.36
CA SER A 238 13.40 32.00 -1.26
C SER A 238 13.92 32.84 -2.41
N LYS A 239 15.22 32.75 -2.67
CA LYS A 239 15.88 33.47 -3.77
C LYS A 239 16.08 32.56 -4.98
N VAL A 240 16.28 33.15 -6.15
CA VAL A 240 16.69 32.43 -7.37
C VAL A 240 17.97 31.62 -7.08
N PRO A 241 18.07 30.34 -7.52
CA PRO A 241 17.16 29.62 -8.42
C PRO A 241 15.98 28.91 -7.71
N ALA A 242 15.90 28.94 -6.39
CA ALA A 242 14.91 28.18 -5.64
C ALA A 242 13.48 28.62 -5.98
N TYR A 243 13.22 29.93 -5.98
CA TYR A 243 11.95 30.49 -6.42
C TYR A 243 12.14 31.37 -7.66
N ARG A 244 11.32 31.16 -8.70
CA ARG A 244 11.37 31.96 -9.92
C ARG A 244 10.01 32.04 -10.62
N GLU A 245 9.59 33.26 -10.96
CA GLU A 245 8.42 33.54 -11.79
C GLU A 245 8.82 33.78 -13.26
N GLU A 246 8.04 33.27 -14.19
CA GLU A 246 8.13 33.60 -15.62
C GLU A 246 6.80 34.17 -16.12
N ASN A 247 6.82 35.42 -16.58
CA ASN A 247 5.65 36.15 -17.06
C ASN A 247 5.62 36.17 -18.60
N VAL A 248 4.87 35.25 -19.20
CA VAL A 248 4.74 35.13 -20.67
C VAL A 248 3.34 35.52 -21.13
N LYS A 249 2.29 34.88 -20.59
CA LYS A 249 0.88 35.14 -20.90
C LYS A 249 0.07 35.30 -19.62
N GLY A 250 0.28 36.44 -18.97
CA GLY A 250 -0.30 36.78 -17.66
C GLY A 250 0.83 37.14 -16.70
N GLU A 251 0.69 38.23 -15.95
CA GLU A 251 1.66 38.63 -14.95
C GLU A 251 1.26 38.05 -13.60
N TRP A 252 2.23 37.49 -12.86
CA TRP A 252 2.06 37.11 -11.47
C TRP A 252 2.09 38.36 -10.60
N THR A 253 0.99 38.65 -9.91
CA THR A 253 0.88 39.78 -8.99
C THR A 253 0.57 39.30 -7.58
N THR A 254 0.93 40.07 -6.56
CA THR A 254 0.61 39.75 -5.17
C THR A 254 -0.91 39.73 -4.94
N THR A 255 -1.38 38.81 -4.12
CA THR A 255 -2.79 38.73 -3.73
C THR A 255 -3.15 39.71 -2.62
N ALA A 256 -4.45 39.93 -2.40
CA ALA A 256 -4.92 40.86 -1.37
C ALA A 256 -4.85 40.30 0.05
N THR A 257 -4.86 38.98 0.20
CA THR A 257 -4.80 38.29 1.51
C THR A 257 -3.38 37.83 1.82
N PRO A 258 -2.96 37.79 3.09
CA PRO A 258 -1.67 37.22 3.49
C PRO A 258 -1.51 35.75 3.08
N GLY A 259 -0.28 35.35 2.78
CA GLY A 259 0.15 33.98 2.46
C GLY A 259 1.02 33.37 3.56
N PHE A 260 1.60 32.22 3.24
CA PHE A 260 2.60 31.56 4.06
C PHE A 260 3.91 32.35 4.06
N SER A 261 4.57 32.39 5.22
CA SER A 261 6.01 32.58 5.28
C SER A 261 6.51 31.96 6.58
N MET A 262 7.66 31.29 6.53
CA MET A 262 8.31 30.74 7.72
C MET A 262 9.35 31.69 8.28
N HIS A 263 9.54 31.67 9.59
CA HIS A 263 10.73 32.20 10.26
C HIS A 263 11.58 31.06 10.86
N GLN A 264 12.81 31.41 11.23
CA GLN A 264 13.72 30.50 11.91
C GLN A 264 13.33 30.31 13.38
N GLY A 265 13.59 29.12 13.92
CA GLY A 265 13.29 28.78 15.32
C GLY A 265 11.94 28.07 15.50
N SER A 266 11.49 28.04 16.75
CA SER A 266 10.21 27.42 17.13
C SER A 266 9.06 28.41 17.06
N TYR A 267 7.85 27.89 16.89
CA TYR A 267 6.60 28.64 16.85
C TYR A 267 5.90 28.57 18.19
N GLU A 268 5.45 29.71 18.68
CA GLU A 268 4.72 29.78 19.94
C GLU A 268 3.25 29.37 19.74
N ASN A 269 2.60 28.92 20.82
CA ASN A 269 1.20 28.50 20.72
C ASN A 269 0.30 29.62 20.20
N GLY A 270 -0.43 29.36 19.11
CA GLY A 270 -1.31 30.35 18.47
C GLY A 270 -0.69 31.10 17.29
N GLU A 271 0.61 30.95 17.07
CA GLU A 271 1.29 31.52 15.92
C GLU A 271 0.89 30.79 14.63
N ASN A 272 0.55 31.56 13.59
CA ASN A 272 0.06 31.02 12.32
C ASN A 272 0.96 31.50 11.16
N PRO A 273 1.73 30.61 10.52
CA PRO A 273 2.65 30.98 9.45
C PRO A 273 1.94 31.40 8.15
N PHE A 274 0.68 30.99 7.94
CA PHE A 274 -0.17 31.40 6.81
C PHE A 274 -0.72 32.83 6.92
N LYS A 275 -0.19 33.62 7.86
CA LYS A 275 -0.50 35.04 8.02
C LYS A 275 0.73 35.94 7.97
N GLN A 276 1.91 35.38 7.68
CA GLN A 276 3.19 36.07 7.81
C GLN A 276 3.81 36.45 6.47
N GLY A 277 3.30 35.92 5.35
CA GLY A 277 3.83 36.17 4.02
C GLY A 277 2.82 36.73 3.04
N THR A 278 3.12 36.59 1.76
CA THR A 278 2.31 36.99 0.62
C THR A 278 2.08 35.82 -0.32
N ALA A 279 1.01 35.86 -1.11
CA ALA A 279 0.77 34.88 -2.15
C ALA A 279 0.68 35.58 -3.51
N ARG A 280 0.79 34.81 -4.59
CA ARG A 280 0.78 35.29 -5.98
C ARG A 280 -0.48 34.85 -6.70
N MET A 281 -0.90 35.61 -7.71
CA MET A 281 -1.98 35.25 -8.62
C MET A 281 -1.68 35.68 -10.05
N ALA A 282 -2.17 34.93 -11.02
CA ALA A 282 -2.15 35.30 -12.43
C ALA A 282 -3.50 34.92 -13.08
N LYS A 283 -3.91 35.68 -14.10
CA LYS A 283 -5.09 35.35 -14.90
C LYS A 283 -4.86 34.02 -15.62
N ALA A 284 -5.84 33.12 -15.56
CA ALA A 284 -5.81 31.83 -16.25
C ALA A 284 -5.79 32.00 -17.78
N THR A 285 -5.11 31.07 -18.47
CA THR A 285 -4.97 31.08 -19.93
C THR A 285 -5.07 29.67 -20.53
N ARG A 286 -5.55 29.58 -21.78
CA ARG A 286 -5.51 28.35 -22.60
C ARG A 286 -4.31 28.33 -23.56
N SER A 287 -3.36 29.26 -23.40
CA SER A 287 -2.16 29.37 -24.23
C SER A 287 -1.26 28.15 -24.04
N LYS A 288 -0.65 27.65 -25.13
CA LYS A 288 0.42 26.64 -25.08
C LYS A 288 1.72 27.14 -24.44
N ASN A 289 1.87 28.45 -24.31
CA ASN A 289 2.97 29.12 -23.61
C ASN A 289 2.38 29.90 -22.42
N PRO A 290 2.05 29.23 -21.30
CA PRO A 290 1.55 29.88 -20.09
C PRO A 290 2.69 30.60 -19.35
N SER A 291 2.32 31.48 -18.43
CA SER A 291 3.21 31.94 -17.36
C SER A 291 3.34 30.84 -16.31
N LEU A 292 4.47 30.81 -15.60
CA LEU A 292 4.75 29.76 -14.62
C LEU A 292 5.52 30.26 -13.39
N ILE A 293 5.50 29.46 -12.33
CA ILE A 293 6.35 29.60 -11.14
C ILE A 293 7.11 28.29 -10.94
N SER A 294 8.41 28.37 -10.71
CA SER A 294 9.29 27.25 -10.43
C SER A 294 9.70 27.26 -8.95
N TYR A 295 9.53 26.12 -8.28
CA TYR A 295 9.90 25.84 -6.89
C TYR A 295 10.95 24.71 -6.85
N GLN A 296 12.22 25.09 -6.74
CA GLN A 296 13.38 24.20 -6.88
C GLN A 296 14.14 24.07 -5.54
N PRO A 297 13.93 22.99 -4.76
CA PRO A 297 14.68 22.74 -3.53
C PRO A 297 16.15 22.39 -3.78
N THR A 298 16.91 22.31 -2.69
CA THR A 298 18.27 21.76 -2.66
C THR A 298 18.31 20.61 -1.66
N PHE A 299 18.28 19.36 -2.14
CA PHE A 299 18.28 18.19 -1.27
C PHE A 299 19.70 17.83 -0.83
N GLN A 300 19.87 17.43 0.43
CA GLN A 300 21.19 17.07 0.96
C GLN A 300 21.67 15.72 0.43
N LYS A 301 20.74 14.78 0.28
CA LYS A 301 20.96 13.44 -0.26
C LYS A 301 19.79 13.01 -1.12
N VAL A 302 19.98 11.93 -1.88
CA VAL A 302 18.87 11.24 -2.54
C VAL A 302 17.86 10.82 -1.49
N GLY A 303 16.57 11.00 -1.77
CA GLY A 303 15.55 10.64 -0.81
C GLY A 303 14.14 10.69 -1.38
N ARG A 304 13.22 10.13 -0.60
CA ARG A 304 11.79 10.11 -0.90
C ARG A 304 11.08 11.15 -0.05
N PHE A 305 10.33 12.04 -0.69
CA PHE A 305 9.72 13.22 -0.05
C PHE A 305 8.25 13.34 -0.46
N ALA A 306 7.36 13.55 0.52
CA ALA A 306 6.02 14.05 0.24
C ALA A 306 6.11 15.48 -0.30
N VAL A 307 5.29 15.80 -1.29
CA VAL A 307 5.19 17.13 -1.89
C VAL A 307 3.84 17.73 -1.52
N TYR A 308 3.89 18.86 -0.84
CA TYR A 308 2.73 19.67 -0.49
C TYR A 308 2.81 21.03 -1.17
N VAL A 309 1.66 21.54 -1.61
CA VAL A 309 1.55 22.88 -2.19
C VAL A 309 0.60 23.73 -1.35
N SER A 310 0.77 25.04 -1.41
CA SER A 310 -0.22 25.99 -0.91
C SER A 310 -0.56 27.06 -1.94
N TYR A 311 -1.74 27.63 -1.77
CA TYR A 311 -2.35 28.62 -2.65
C TYR A 311 -3.50 29.31 -1.91
N GLN A 312 -4.12 30.31 -2.55
CA GLN A 312 -5.30 31.00 -2.00
C GLN A 312 -6.56 30.73 -2.81
N THR A 313 -7.66 30.50 -2.11
CA THR A 313 -8.98 30.44 -2.72
C THR A 313 -9.57 31.84 -2.82
N THR A 314 -9.95 32.23 -4.03
CA THR A 314 -10.61 33.50 -4.35
C THR A 314 -11.91 33.22 -5.11
N GLU A 315 -12.77 34.23 -5.25
CA GLU A 315 -14.05 34.10 -5.97
C GLU A 315 -13.88 33.58 -7.41
N LYS A 316 -12.77 33.89 -8.08
CA LYS A 316 -12.48 33.51 -9.46
C LYS A 316 -11.42 32.42 -9.59
N SER A 317 -11.12 31.69 -8.52
CA SER A 317 -10.14 30.59 -8.59
C SER A 317 -10.61 29.52 -9.57
N VAL A 318 -9.67 28.93 -10.30
CA VAL A 318 -9.94 27.81 -11.21
C VAL A 318 -9.96 26.47 -10.46
N SER A 319 -10.63 25.47 -11.03
CA SER A 319 -10.74 24.12 -10.46
C SER A 319 -9.70 23.12 -10.98
N ASP A 320 -8.81 23.56 -11.88
CA ASP A 320 -7.87 22.71 -12.62
C ASP A 320 -6.47 23.34 -12.72
N ALA A 321 -5.99 23.98 -11.66
CA ALA A 321 -4.64 24.55 -11.63
C ALA A 321 -3.58 23.45 -11.84
N GLU A 322 -2.71 23.62 -12.83
CA GLU A 322 -1.74 22.59 -13.22
C GLU A 322 -0.41 22.73 -12.45
N TYR A 323 -0.12 21.73 -11.61
CA TYR A 323 1.19 21.53 -10.99
C TYR A 323 1.93 20.38 -11.68
N ILE A 324 3.22 20.56 -11.94
CA ILE A 324 4.10 19.57 -12.54
C ILE A 324 5.23 19.27 -11.55
N VAL A 325 5.26 18.05 -11.03
CA VAL A 325 6.37 17.58 -10.19
C VAL A 325 7.41 16.93 -11.10
N TYR A 326 8.59 17.55 -11.18
CA TYR A 326 9.77 16.97 -11.82
C TYR A 326 10.56 16.19 -10.77
N HIS A 327 10.75 14.89 -11.00
CA HIS A 327 11.41 13.98 -10.07
C HIS A 327 12.32 13.02 -10.86
N ARG A 328 13.63 13.03 -10.58
CA ARG A 328 14.64 12.18 -11.24
C ARG A 328 14.48 12.11 -12.78
N GLY A 329 14.29 13.26 -13.41
CA GLY A 329 14.15 13.38 -14.87
C GLY A 329 12.80 12.91 -15.44
N GLN A 330 11.80 12.64 -14.60
CA GLN A 330 10.41 12.35 -14.95
C GLN A 330 9.51 13.54 -14.59
N ALA A 331 8.33 13.61 -15.20
CA ALA A 331 7.34 14.63 -14.90
C ALA A 331 5.96 14.01 -14.64
N THR A 332 5.39 14.31 -13.47
CA THR A 332 4.03 13.91 -13.10
C THR A 332 3.17 15.15 -12.92
N ARG A 333 2.02 15.18 -13.60
CA ARG A 333 1.11 16.35 -13.64
C ARG A 333 -0.08 16.15 -12.72
N PHE A 334 -0.44 17.21 -12.01
CA PHE A 334 -1.58 17.27 -11.11
C PHE A 334 -2.49 18.43 -11.48
N LEU A 335 -3.80 18.20 -11.38
CA LEU A 335 -4.81 19.24 -11.41
C LEU A 335 -5.30 19.45 -9.97
N VAL A 336 -5.20 20.69 -9.49
CA VAL A 336 -5.59 21.08 -8.14
C VAL A 336 -6.79 22.01 -8.21
N ASN A 337 -7.84 21.66 -7.48
CA ASN A 337 -9.04 22.49 -7.40
C ASN A 337 -8.84 23.65 -6.41
N GLN A 338 -8.53 24.84 -6.92
CA GLN A 338 -8.25 26.01 -6.08
C GLN A 338 -9.51 26.73 -5.58
N THR A 339 -10.71 26.27 -5.94
CA THR A 339 -11.98 26.79 -5.37
C THR A 339 -12.23 26.33 -3.94
N MET A 340 -11.36 25.47 -3.40
CA MET A 340 -11.39 24.91 -2.06
C MET A 340 -9.97 24.83 -1.48
N GLY A 341 -9.83 24.59 -0.17
CA GLY A 341 -8.56 24.19 0.43
C GLY A 341 -7.44 25.23 0.45
N GLY A 342 -7.70 26.51 0.16
CA GLY A 342 -6.66 27.55 0.18
C GLY A 342 -6.18 27.94 1.58
N GLY A 343 -4.92 28.32 1.72
CA GLY A 343 -4.28 28.77 2.96
C GLY A 343 -3.96 27.64 3.94
N THR A 344 -3.56 26.48 3.42
CA THR A 344 -3.07 25.31 4.17
C THR A 344 -2.21 24.43 3.25
N TRP A 345 -1.69 23.31 3.76
CA TRP A 345 -0.90 22.36 2.98
C TRP A 345 -1.76 21.34 2.23
N VAL A 346 -1.56 21.23 0.92
CA VAL A 346 -2.28 20.30 0.04
C VAL A 346 -1.32 19.25 -0.52
N TYR A 347 -1.56 17.98 -0.21
CA TYR A 347 -0.70 16.86 -0.63
C TYR A 347 -0.90 16.50 -2.11
N LEU A 348 0.19 16.48 -2.88
CA LEU A 348 0.17 16.01 -4.28
C LEU A 348 0.57 14.53 -4.41
N GLY A 349 1.57 14.09 -3.65
CA GLY A 349 2.16 12.78 -3.81
C GLY A 349 3.49 12.66 -3.08
N THR A 350 4.12 11.50 -3.17
CA THR A 350 5.46 11.25 -2.60
C THR A 350 6.36 10.72 -3.70
N PHE A 351 7.49 11.38 -3.92
CA PHE A 351 8.38 11.16 -5.06
C PHE A 351 9.83 10.99 -4.61
N ASP A 352 10.64 10.32 -5.44
CA ASP A 352 12.08 10.21 -5.25
C ASP A 352 12.78 11.39 -5.90
N PHE A 353 13.73 12.01 -5.21
CA PHE A 353 14.51 13.13 -5.73
C PHE A 353 16.01 12.84 -5.62
N ASP A 354 16.78 13.32 -6.59
CA ASP A 354 18.24 13.26 -6.52
C ASP A 354 18.79 14.32 -5.56
N ALA A 355 20.01 14.12 -5.06
CA ALA A 355 20.70 15.13 -4.26
C ALA A 355 20.97 16.41 -5.06
N GLY A 356 21.12 17.53 -4.36
CA GLY A 356 21.41 18.84 -4.93
C GLY A 356 20.17 19.58 -5.43
N SER A 357 20.40 20.55 -6.32
CA SER A 357 19.37 21.43 -6.87
C SER A 357 19.42 21.39 -8.39
N SER A 358 18.32 20.96 -9.03
CA SER A 358 18.25 20.79 -10.48
C SER A 358 16.85 21.07 -11.02
N LEU A 359 16.74 21.34 -12.32
CA LEU A 359 15.44 21.50 -13.00
C LEU A 359 14.63 20.20 -13.04
N ASP A 360 15.29 19.07 -12.79
CA ASP A 360 14.69 17.72 -12.70
C ASP A 360 14.23 17.38 -11.26
N ASN A 361 14.44 18.29 -10.30
CA ASN A 361 14.06 18.19 -8.89
C ASN A 361 13.27 19.43 -8.46
N ARG A 362 12.04 19.59 -8.96
CA ARG A 362 11.24 20.81 -8.68
C ARG A 362 9.75 20.60 -8.83
N VAL A 363 8.98 21.57 -8.36
CA VAL A 363 7.56 21.73 -8.71
C VAL A 363 7.40 22.96 -9.59
N VAL A 364 6.61 22.86 -10.66
CA VAL A 364 6.23 23.98 -11.51
C VAL A 364 4.72 24.16 -11.46
N LEU A 365 4.25 25.36 -11.15
CA LEU A 365 2.85 25.76 -11.31
C LEU A 365 2.72 26.58 -12.59
N THR A 366 1.73 26.29 -13.42
CA THR A 366 1.41 27.12 -14.59
C THR A 366 0.09 27.85 -14.40
N ASN A 367 -0.09 29.00 -15.07
CA ASN A 367 -1.41 29.64 -15.17
C ASN A 367 -2.29 29.04 -16.29
N HIS A 368 -1.92 27.86 -16.82
CA HIS A 368 -2.73 27.16 -17.80
C HIS A 368 -3.97 26.55 -17.14
N SER A 369 -5.14 26.77 -17.73
CA SER A 369 -6.40 26.18 -17.27
C SER A 369 -7.40 26.13 -18.42
N ALA A 370 -8.26 25.12 -18.41
CA ALA A 370 -9.39 25.01 -19.32
C ALA A 370 -10.49 26.05 -18.99
N HIS A 371 -10.48 26.64 -17.81
CA HIS A 371 -11.49 27.58 -17.31
C HIS A 371 -11.00 29.03 -17.32
N HIS A 372 -11.96 29.97 -17.33
CA HIS A 372 -11.67 31.38 -17.09
C HIS A 372 -11.56 31.63 -15.59
N GLY A 373 -10.64 32.48 -15.16
CA GLY A 373 -10.44 32.77 -13.74
C GLY A 373 -9.02 33.21 -13.44
N VAL A 374 -8.55 32.86 -12.24
CA VAL A 374 -7.20 33.07 -11.75
C VAL A 374 -6.61 31.77 -11.21
N VAL A 375 -5.30 31.62 -11.39
CA VAL A 375 -4.48 30.64 -10.68
C VAL A 375 -3.73 31.39 -9.59
N THR A 376 -3.72 30.86 -8.37
CA THR A 376 -2.98 31.42 -7.24
C THR A 376 -1.86 30.48 -6.80
N ALA A 377 -0.87 31.03 -6.11
CA ALA A 377 0.33 30.32 -5.68
C ALA A 377 0.85 30.90 -4.37
N ASP A 378 1.46 30.08 -3.53
CA ASP A 378 2.06 30.50 -2.26
C ASP A 378 3.41 29.76 -2.14
N ALA A 379 3.52 28.82 -1.22
CA ALA A 379 4.72 27.98 -1.01
C ALA A 379 4.55 26.51 -1.47
N VAL A 380 5.69 25.82 -1.64
CA VAL A 380 5.79 24.37 -1.83
C VAL A 380 6.69 23.77 -0.74
N ARG A 381 6.25 22.66 -0.14
CA ARG A 381 6.94 21.96 0.95
C ARG A 381 7.26 20.53 0.54
N PHE A 382 8.51 20.14 0.71
CA PHE A 382 9.03 18.79 0.45
C PHE A 382 9.44 18.14 1.77
N GLY A 383 8.86 16.99 2.11
CA GLY A 383 9.15 16.27 3.35
C GLY A 383 8.21 16.59 4.52
N GLY A 384 8.25 15.75 5.56
CA GLY A 384 7.42 15.89 6.77
C GLY A 384 8.03 16.77 7.85
N GLY A 385 9.36 16.75 7.95
CA GLY A 385 10.12 17.61 8.85
C GLY A 385 10.09 17.20 10.32
N MET A 386 10.73 18.03 11.14
CA MET A 386 10.76 17.90 12.60
C MET A 386 9.68 18.77 13.26
N GLY A 387 9.24 18.38 14.45
CA GLY A 387 8.36 19.16 15.29
C GLY A 387 8.98 20.50 15.69
N ASN A 388 8.23 21.59 15.48
CA ASN A 388 8.72 22.96 15.67
C ASN A 388 7.81 23.83 16.54
N ILE A 389 6.76 23.27 17.15
CA ILE A 389 5.86 23.99 18.05
C ILE A 389 6.41 23.94 19.48
N SER A 390 6.68 25.11 20.06
CA SER A 390 7.18 25.28 21.42
C SER A 390 6.08 25.06 22.46
N ARG A 391 6.34 24.22 23.45
CA ARG A 391 5.49 24.00 24.63
C ARG A 391 6.38 24.00 25.87
N GLY A 392 6.09 24.87 26.83
CA GLY A 392 6.94 25.01 28.02
C GLY A 392 8.38 25.45 27.71
N GLY A 393 8.60 26.16 26.61
CA GLY A 393 9.92 26.64 26.16
C GLY A 393 10.76 25.60 25.42
N ILE A 394 10.21 24.42 25.11
CA ILE A 394 10.91 23.36 24.36
C ILE A 394 10.02 22.77 23.27
N VAL A 395 10.63 22.31 22.18
CA VAL A 395 9.97 21.47 21.15
C VAL A 395 10.07 19.99 21.53
N SER A 396 9.32 19.11 20.86
CA SER A 396 9.30 17.68 21.16
C SER A 396 10.62 16.96 20.88
N GLY A 397 11.44 17.49 19.96
CA GLY A 397 12.63 16.82 19.43
C GLY A 397 12.32 15.62 18.53
N MET A 398 11.05 15.44 18.14
CA MET A 398 10.60 14.28 17.35
C MET A 398 10.24 14.68 15.90
N PRO A 399 10.32 13.73 14.95
CA PRO A 399 9.72 13.90 13.63
C PRO A 399 8.25 14.30 13.74
N ARG A 400 7.79 15.23 12.90
CA ARG A 400 6.45 15.82 13.03
C ARG A 400 5.32 14.79 12.89
N CYS A 401 5.54 13.73 12.10
CA CYS A 401 4.60 12.62 11.95
C CYS A 401 4.31 11.87 13.27
N LEU A 402 5.20 11.99 14.26
CA LEU A 402 5.06 11.35 15.56
C LEU A 402 4.35 12.24 16.59
N GLU A 403 4.12 13.51 16.29
CA GLU A 403 3.44 14.45 17.18
C GLU A 403 1.91 14.32 17.07
N GLY A 404 1.22 14.80 18.11
CA GLY A 404 -0.24 14.95 18.08
C GLY A 404 -0.72 15.90 16.97
N ALA A 405 -1.94 15.67 16.49
CA ALA A 405 -2.60 16.45 15.45
C ALA A 405 -2.63 17.96 15.74
N ARG A 406 -2.71 18.37 17.01
CA ARG A 406 -2.76 19.80 17.36
C ARG A 406 -1.56 20.61 16.86
N TYR A 407 -0.37 20.02 16.87
CA TYR A 407 0.86 20.71 16.49
C TYR A 407 0.93 20.87 14.97
N TYR A 408 0.56 19.80 14.25
CA TYR A 408 0.44 19.86 12.80
C TYR A 408 -0.67 20.80 12.35
N ALA A 409 -1.82 20.83 13.04
CA ALA A 409 -2.90 21.76 12.74
C ALA A 409 -2.43 23.23 12.83
N GLN A 410 -1.66 23.58 13.86
CA GLN A 410 -1.02 24.91 13.94
C GLN A 410 -0.09 25.16 12.75
N TRP A 411 0.82 24.21 12.47
CA TRP A 411 1.78 24.33 11.38
C TRP A 411 1.12 24.43 10.00
N ALA A 412 -0.02 23.77 9.82
CA ALA A 412 -0.86 23.81 8.62
C ALA A 412 -1.76 25.05 8.54
N GLY A 413 -1.61 26.01 9.46
CA GLY A 413 -2.32 27.28 9.43
C GLY A 413 -3.76 27.23 9.91
N ALA A 414 -4.17 26.16 10.59
CA ALA A 414 -5.51 26.08 11.16
C ALA A 414 -5.74 27.22 12.15
N PRO A 415 -6.96 27.78 12.24
CA PRO A 415 -7.28 28.79 13.25
C PRO A 415 -7.24 28.18 14.65
N THR A 416 -6.98 29.01 15.68
CA THR A 416 -6.76 28.54 17.06
C THR A 416 -7.93 27.76 17.64
N TRP A 417 -9.18 28.02 17.23
CA TRP A 417 -10.34 27.24 17.69
C TRP A 417 -10.31 25.78 17.24
N VAL A 418 -9.51 25.42 16.23
CA VAL A 418 -9.35 24.05 15.73
C VAL A 418 -8.46 23.21 16.64
N TYR A 419 -7.40 23.77 17.22
CA TYR A 419 -6.36 22.98 17.88
C TYR A 419 -5.98 23.46 19.28
N ASN A 420 -6.55 24.58 19.72
CA ASN A 420 -6.23 25.26 20.97
C ASN A 420 -7.51 25.60 21.76
N GLY A 421 -8.53 24.73 21.69
CA GLY A 421 -9.82 24.93 22.37
C GLY A 421 -9.73 24.89 23.90
N LYS A 422 -8.67 24.31 24.45
CA LYS A 422 -8.31 24.36 25.88
C LYS A 422 -7.36 25.50 26.22
N LEU A 423 -7.16 26.45 25.30
CA LEU A 423 -6.34 27.66 25.46
C LEU A 423 -4.91 27.35 25.92
N GLY A 424 -4.37 26.22 25.46
CA GLY A 424 -3.02 25.78 25.78
C GLY A 424 -2.87 25.25 27.21
N ALA A 425 -3.95 24.98 27.93
CA ALA A 425 -3.94 24.41 29.28
C ALA A 425 -4.06 22.87 29.31
N ASN A 426 -4.41 22.23 28.19
CA ASN A 426 -4.51 20.78 28.10
C ASN A 426 -4.29 20.29 26.66
N ASP A 427 -3.04 19.94 26.36
CA ASP A 427 -2.62 19.54 25.01
C ASP A 427 -3.19 18.20 24.58
N TYR A 428 -3.39 17.27 25.52
CA TYR A 428 -4.00 15.99 25.23
C TYR A 428 -5.47 16.16 24.81
N GLY A 429 -6.21 16.95 25.57
CA GLY A 429 -7.60 17.29 25.23
C GLY A 429 -7.70 18.08 23.93
N ASP A 430 -6.76 18.98 23.66
CA ASP A 430 -6.65 19.70 22.40
C ASP A 430 -6.35 18.76 21.22
N ASP A 431 -5.42 17.82 21.37
CA ASP A 431 -5.05 16.84 20.34
C ASP A 431 -6.23 15.98 19.89
N ILE A 432 -7.00 15.43 20.84
CA ILE A 432 -8.19 14.62 20.53
C ILE A 432 -9.24 15.45 19.76
N ASN A 433 -9.43 16.73 20.14
CA ASN A 433 -10.40 17.59 19.47
C ASN A 433 -9.90 18.11 18.11
N ALA A 434 -8.59 18.27 17.93
CA ALA A 434 -8.01 18.82 16.72
C ALA A 434 -8.29 17.98 15.48
N ARG A 435 -8.35 16.65 15.61
CA ARG A 435 -8.56 15.73 14.49
C ARG A 435 -9.92 15.92 13.80
N PRO A 436 -11.07 15.82 14.50
CA PRO A 436 -12.36 16.13 13.90
C PRO A 436 -12.51 17.62 13.58
N GLN A 437 -11.97 18.53 14.41
CA GLN A 437 -12.13 19.97 14.15
C GLN A 437 -11.38 20.44 12.91
N MET A 438 -10.20 19.89 12.62
CA MET A 438 -9.47 20.18 11.39
C MET A 438 -10.20 19.62 10.16
N THR A 439 -10.82 18.44 10.30
CA THR A 439 -11.71 17.88 9.28
C THR A 439 -12.90 18.80 9.02
N ASN A 440 -13.58 19.28 10.06
CA ASN A 440 -14.71 20.20 9.93
C ASN A 440 -14.30 21.56 9.34
N TRP A 441 -13.14 22.10 9.75
CA TRP A 441 -12.61 23.34 9.21
C TRP A 441 -12.32 23.25 7.71
N LEU A 442 -11.71 22.14 7.27
CA LEU A 442 -11.52 21.90 5.84
C LEU A 442 -12.86 21.76 5.11
N SER A 443 -13.82 21.11 5.76
CA SER A 443 -15.10 20.74 5.12
C SER A 443 -16.17 21.80 5.13
N GLY A 444 -16.11 22.77 6.05
CA GLY A 444 -17.12 23.82 6.20
C GLY A 444 -17.38 24.54 4.87
N GLY A 445 -18.65 24.65 4.51
CA GLY A 445 -19.17 25.26 3.30
C GLY A 445 -19.19 24.31 2.09
N SER A 446 -18.85 23.03 2.28
CA SER A 446 -19.08 21.98 1.28
C SER A 446 -20.51 21.45 1.33
N CYS A 447 -20.87 20.59 0.39
CA CYS A 447 -22.19 19.94 0.37
C CYS A 447 -22.45 19.01 1.57
N TYR A 448 -21.40 18.45 2.19
CA TYR A 448 -21.53 17.55 3.35
C TYR A 448 -21.48 18.29 4.69
N VAL A 449 -20.91 19.51 4.73
CA VAL A 449 -20.87 20.38 5.92
C VAL A 449 -21.31 21.81 5.54
N PRO A 450 -22.58 22.02 5.14
CA PRO A 450 -23.03 23.28 4.55
C PRO A 450 -23.22 24.41 5.56
N ASN A 451 -23.41 24.11 6.84
CA ASN A 451 -23.81 25.07 7.87
C ASN A 451 -22.63 25.63 8.69
N LEU A 452 -21.39 25.27 8.34
CA LEU A 452 -20.17 25.82 8.95
C LEU A 452 -19.36 26.58 7.90
N ASP A 453 -18.68 27.65 8.31
CA ASP A 453 -17.66 28.28 7.49
C ASP A 453 -16.37 27.44 7.50
N GLY A 454 -15.74 27.31 6.34
CA GLY A 454 -14.53 26.50 6.20
C GLY A 454 -13.87 26.63 4.84
N LYS A 455 -13.12 25.59 4.45
CA LYS A 455 -12.34 25.55 3.20
C LYS A 455 -13.04 24.82 2.06
N ARG A 456 -14.31 24.42 2.24
CA ARG A 456 -15.17 23.80 1.21
C ARG A 456 -14.64 22.50 0.59
N VAL A 457 -13.72 21.80 1.25
CA VAL A 457 -13.27 20.48 0.80
C VAL A 457 -14.39 19.47 1.10
N PRO A 458 -14.90 18.70 0.13
CA PRO A 458 -16.09 17.88 0.32
C PRO A 458 -15.77 16.55 1.01
N ILE A 459 -15.17 16.59 2.21
CA ILE A 459 -14.92 15.38 3.01
C ILE A 459 -16.26 14.79 3.42
N GLU A 460 -16.46 13.50 3.14
CA GLU A 460 -17.74 12.80 3.35
C GLU A 460 -17.66 11.69 4.43
N LEU A 461 -16.45 11.36 4.90
CA LEU A 461 -16.23 10.32 5.89
C LEU A 461 -14.98 10.60 6.72
N ALA A 462 -15.04 10.30 8.01
CA ALA A 462 -13.90 10.35 8.92
C ALA A 462 -13.67 9.01 9.65
N LEU A 463 -12.42 8.54 9.72
CA LEU A 463 -12.07 7.34 10.49
C LEU A 463 -10.81 7.57 11.34
N ALA A 464 -10.94 7.29 12.64
CA ALA A 464 -9.82 7.20 13.57
C ALA A 464 -9.41 5.73 13.75
N VAL A 465 -8.15 5.40 13.48
CA VAL A 465 -7.61 4.03 13.64
C VAL A 465 -6.74 3.96 14.88
N HIS A 466 -7.24 3.25 15.88
CA HIS A 466 -6.63 3.08 17.19
C HIS A 466 -6.29 1.62 17.50
N SER A 467 -5.57 1.41 18.60
CA SER A 467 -5.44 0.10 19.24
C SER A 467 -5.73 0.25 20.72
N ASP A 468 -6.43 -0.69 21.32
CA ASP A 468 -6.95 -0.57 22.69
C ASP A 468 -5.97 -1.14 23.72
N ALA A 469 -6.26 -0.91 25.00
CA ALA A 469 -5.61 -1.59 26.12
C ALA A 469 -6.57 -2.62 26.75
N GLY A 470 -6.00 -3.70 27.28
CA GLY A 470 -6.71 -4.84 27.84
C GLY A 470 -6.01 -6.16 27.50
N TYR A 471 -6.21 -7.20 28.29
CA TYR A 471 -5.55 -8.49 28.08
C TYR A 471 -6.42 -9.64 28.59
N ASN A 472 -6.17 -10.84 28.06
CA ASN A 472 -6.82 -12.06 28.53
C ASN A 472 -5.80 -12.98 29.19
N THR A 473 -6.05 -13.37 30.44
CA THR A 473 -5.14 -14.24 31.22
C THR A 473 -5.06 -15.67 30.70
N ASP A 474 -6.03 -16.09 29.88
CA ASP A 474 -6.06 -17.42 29.26
C ASP A 474 -5.25 -17.50 27.95
N GLY A 475 -4.62 -16.39 27.53
CA GLY A 475 -3.84 -16.32 26.30
C GLY A 475 -4.68 -16.24 25.02
N SER A 476 -5.98 -15.94 25.13
CA SER A 476 -6.85 -15.72 23.97
C SER A 476 -6.68 -14.33 23.36
N LEU A 477 -7.12 -14.19 22.10
CA LEU A 477 -7.21 -12.90 21.42
C LEU A 477 -8.28 -12.01 22.08
N VAL A 478 -8.01 -10.71 22.18
CA VAL A 478 -8.96 -9.69 22.63
C VAL A 478 -9.77 -9.18 21.45
N GLY A 479 -9.12 -8.86 20.33
CA GLY A 479 -9.76 -8.50 19.07
C GLY A 479 -10.32 -7.07 19.02
N SER A 480 -11.19 -6.81 18.04
CA SER A 480 -11.56 -5.43 17.67
C SER A 480 -12.81 -4.93 18.39
N LEU A 481 -12.89 -3.60 18.57
CA LEU A 481 -14.12 -2.90 18.95
C LEU A 481 -14.24 -1.61 18.13
N ALA A 482 -15.46 -1.07 18.03
CA ALA A 482 -15.68 0.20 17.34
C ALA A 482 -16.51 1.15 18.20
N ILE A 483 -16.29 2.44 18.01
CA ILE A 483 -16.96 3.51 18.76
C ILE A 483 -17.58 4.50 17.78
N CYS A 484 -18.82 4.90 18.08
CA CYS A 484 -19.54 5.98 17.42
C CYS A 484 -20.20 6.88 18.47
N THR A 485 -20.70 8.04 18.06
CA THR A 485 -21.55 8.90 18.90
C THR A 485 -22.81 9.26 18.13
N THR A 486 -23.96 8.70 18.52
CA THR A 486 -25.24 9.03 17.89
C THR A 486 -26.03 10.10 18.65
N HIS A 487 -25.86 10.18 19.99
CA HIS A 487 -26.59 11.11 20.85
C HIS A 487 -25.89 12.48 20.99
N PHE A 488 -25.77 13.21 19.89
CA PHE A 488 -25.24 14.58 19.85
C PHE A 488 -25.94 15.39 18.74
N ASN A 489 -26.10 16.71 18.91
CA ASN A 489 -26.82 17.59 17.96
C ASN A 489 -28.14 16.98 17.46
N GLU A 490 -29.03 16.61 18.41
CA GLU A 490 -30.34 16.00 18.11
C GLU A 490 -30.28 14.72 17.25
N GLY A 491 -29.13 14.05 17.23
CA GLY A 491 -28.93 12.83 16.45
C GLY A 491 -28.62 13.08 14.98
N GLN A 492 -28.18 14.29 14.62
CA GLN A 492 -27.92 14.69 13.24
C GLN A 492 -26.47 15.13 13.01
N LEU A 493 -26.02 14.91 11.78
CA LEU A 493 -24.80 15.45 11.17
C LEU A 493 -25.12 16.81 10.53
N ASN A 494 -24.09 17.52 10.07
CA ASN A 494 -24.25 18.92 9.63
C ASN A 494 -25.23 19.09 8.46
N ALA A 495 -25.21 18.14 7.53
CA ALA A 495 -26.09 18.08 6.37
C ALA A 495 -27.51 17.57 6.69
N GLY A 496 -27.86 17.38 7.96
CA GLY A 496 -29.18 16.88 8.40
C GLY A 496 -29.33 15.35 8.34
N VAL A 497 -28.31 14.62 7.89
CA VAL A 497 -28.28 13.15 7.89
C VAL A 497 -28.22 12.63 9.33
N SER A 498 -28.96 11.56 9.64
CA SER A 498 -28.92 10.96 10.97
C SER A 498 -27.53 10.44 11.33
N ARG A 499 -27.05 10.68 12.56
CA ARG A 499 -25.83 10.08 13.09
C ARG A 499 -25.88 8.56 13.20
N LEU A 500 -27.04 7.92 13.07
CA LEU A 500 -27.14 6.45 13.00
C LEU A 500 -26.32 5.87 11.85
N VAL A 501 -26.07 6.63 10.77
CA VAL A 501 -25.18 6.18 9.68
C VAL A 501 -23.74 5.94 10.17
N SER A 502 -23.30 6.65 11.21
CA SER A 502 -21.98 6.43 11.85
C SER A 502 -21.94 5.11 12.63
N LYS A 503 -23.06 4.75 13.28
CA LYS A 503 -23.20 3.46 13.96
C LYS A 503 -23.22 2.31 12.94
N ASP A 504 -23.90 2.50 11.81
CA ASP A 504 -23.88 1.56 10.70
C ASP A 504 -22.47 1.38 10.11
N PHE A 505 -21.70 2.46 9.99
CA PHE A 505 -20.31 2.40 9.55
C PHE A 505 -19.45 1.61 10.53
N ALA A 506 -19.54 1.94 11.82
CA ALA A 506 -18.81 1.27 12.87
C ALA A 506 -19.13 -0.24 12.95
N GLN A 507 -20.40 -0.63 12.78
CA GLN A 507 -20.78 -2.05 12.67
C GLN A 507 -20.15 -2.72 11.45
N GLN A 508 -20.20 -2.08 10.26
CA GLN A 508 -19.61 -2.63 9.04
C GLN A 508 -18.08 -2.78 9.11
N LEU A 509 -17.40 -1.93 9.89
CA LEU A 509 -15.96 -2.10 10.16
C LEU A 509 -15.72 -3.39 10.95
N LEU A 510 -16.50 -3.65 12.00
CA LEU A 510 -16.39 -4.86 12.79
C LEU A 510 -16.75 -6.11 11.99
N ASP A 511 -17.84 -6.08 11.24
CA ASP A 511 -18.28 -7.19 10.38
C ASP A 511 -17.22 -7.50 9.30
N GLY A 512 -16.62 -6.45 8.72
CA GLY A 512 -15.55 -6.55 7.76
C GLY A 512 -14.32 -7.24 8.34
N LEU A 513 -13.84 -6.75 9.49
CA LEU A 513 -12.68 -7.34 10.19
C LEU A 513 -12.95 -8.79 10.58
N GLN A 514 -14.13 -9.08 11.14
CA GLN A 514 -14.51 -10.44 11.49
C GLN A 514 -14.47 -11.37 10.27
N ARG A 515 -15.10 -10.97 9.16
CA ARG A 515 -15.14 -11.75 7.92
C ARG A 515 -13.75 -11.99 7.36
N ASP A 516 -12.96 -10.93 7.22
CA ASP A 516 -11.72 -10.98 6.45
C ASP A 516 -10.56 -11.58 7.26
N LEU A 517 -10.46 -11.28 8.55
CA LEU A 517 -9.37 -11.79 9.40
C LEU A 517 -9.61 -13.24 9.85
N SER A 518 -10.87 -13.66 10.00
CA SER A 518 -11.20 -15.06 10.34
C SER A 518 -10.95 -16.04 9.20
N ALA A 519 -10.73 -15.56 7.97
CA ALA A 519 -10.43 -16.40 6.82
C ALA A 519 -9.13 -17.20 6.95
N SER A 520 -8.23 -16.77 7.85
CA SER A 520 -6.98 -17.45 8.18
C SER A 520 -7.15 -18.72 9.03
N GLN A 521 -8.39 -19.16 9.31
CA GLN A 521 -8.78 -20.24 10.23
C GLN A 521 -8.64 -19.92 11.73
N THR A 522 -8.12 -18.75 12.10
CA THR A 522 -8.19 -18.21 13.46
C THR A 522 -9.39 -17.27 13.56
N PRO A 523 -10.46 -17.63 14.30
CA PRO A 523 -11.61 -16.74 14.48
C PRO A 523 -11.17 -15.40 15.07
N TRP A 524 -11.51 -14.29 14.40
CA TRP A 524 -11.20 -12.96 14.88
C TRP A 524 -12.30 -12.46 15.83
N PRO A 525 -11.98 -12.22 17.13
CA PRO A 525 -12.98 -11.79 18.08
C PRO A 525 -13.45 -10.35 17.81
N ILE A 526 -14.76 -10.15 17.91
CA ILE A 526 -15.38 -8.82 17.95
C ILE A 526 -15.91 -8.61 19.36
N ARG A 527 -15.54 -7.49 19.96
CA ARG A 527 -15.96 -7.09 21.32
C ARG A 527 -17.25 -6.28 21.24
N TYR A 528 -17.13 -4.96 21.33
CA TYR A 528 -18.28 -4.06 21.47
C TYR A 528 -18.41 -3.11 20.28
N LEU A 529 -19.65 -2.74 19.97
CA LEU A 529 -19.97 -1.51 19.28
C LEU A 529 -20.46 -0.50 20.33
N TRP A 530 -19.62 0.45 20.70
CA TRP A 530 -19.98 1.48 21.68
C TRP A 530 -20.59 2.71 21.01
N ASP A 531 -21.76 3.09 21.51
CA ASP A 531 -22.35 4.40 21.27
C ASP A 531 -22.04 5.28 22.49
N LYS A 532 -20.89 5.93 22.45
CA LYS A 532 -20.34 6.68 23.59
C LYS A 532 -19.80 8.01 23.12
N ASN A 533 -19.81 8.97 24.03
CA ASN A 533 -19.43 10.35 23.76
C ASN A 533 -17.90 10.56 23.71
N TYR A 534 -17.29 10.13 22.60
CA TYR A 534 -15.86 10.33 22.32
C TYR A 534 -15.69 11.53 21.40
N ALA A 535 -14.72 12.41 21.66
CA ALA A 535 -14.64 13.67 20.95
C ALA A 535 -14.45 13.51 19.43
N GLU A 536 -13.65 12.51 19.02
CA GLU A 536 -13.35 12.24 17.60
C GLU A 536 -14.59 11.88 16.77
N THR A 537 -15.60 11.25 17.36
CA THR A 537 -16.86 10.91 16.68
C THR A 537 -18.01 11.86 17.04
N ARG A 538 -18.02 12.43 18.25
CA ARG A 538 -18.97 13.48 18.67
C ARG A 538 -18.80 14.73 17.81
N LEU A 539 -17.58 15.26 17.73
CA LEU A 539 -17.31 16.55 17.09
C LEU A 539 -17.25 16.46 15.57
N SER A 540 -17.14 15.27 14.98
CA SER A 540 -17.22 15.12 13.52
C SER A 540 -18.59 15.57 13.01
N GLU A 541 -18.57 16.36 11.95
CA GLU A 541 -19.77 16.87 11.26
C GLU A 541 -20.23 15.96 10.10
N VAL A 542 -19.41 14.95 9.77
CA VAL A 542 -19.65 13.91 8.76
C VAL A 542 -19.70 12.53 9.43
N PRO A 543 -20.20 11.48 8.75
CA PRO A 543 -20.17 10.12 9.28
C PRO A 543 -18.78 9.75 9.79
N SER A 544 -18.71 9.16 11.00
CA SER A 544 -17.42 8.87 11.63
C SER A 544 -17.42 7.68 12.57
N ALA A 545 -16.25 7.07 12.74
CA ALA A 545 -16.03 6.02 13.73
C ALA A 545 -14.60 6.08 14.29
N ILE A 546 -14.42 5.53 15.49
CA ILE A 546 -13.13 5.01 15.95
C ILE A 546 -13.16 3.51 15.77
N ILE A 547 -12.13 2.95 15.15
CA ILE A 547 -11.86 1.51 15.18
C ILE A 547 -10.69 1.23 16.11
N GLU A 548 -10.94 0.47 17.16
CA GLU A 548 -9.90 -0.13 17.98
C GLU A 548 -9.53 -1.47 17.35
N THR A 549 -8.39 -1.50 16.64
CA THR A 549 -8.05 -2.61 15.75
C THR A 549 -7.80 -3.91 16.52
N LEU A 550 -7.05 -3.84 17.61
CA LEU A 550 -6.65 -4.95 18.48
C LEU A 550 -6.23 -4.38 19.84
N SER A 551 -5.91 -5.23 20.82
CA SER A 551 -5.31 -4.76 22.07
C SER A 551 -3.78 -4.79 22.05
N HIS A 552 -3.14 -3.62 22.21
CA HIS A 552 -1.67 -3.52 22.25
C HIS A 552 -1.07 -3.96 23.60
N GLN A 553 -1.90 -4.21 24.63
CA GLN A 553 -1.49 -4.78 25.91
C GLN A 553 -1.59 -6.32 25.93
N ASN A 554 -2.24 -6.93 24.93
CA ASN A 554 -2.41 -8.39 24.85
C ASN A 554 -1.35 -9.00 23.93
N PHE A 555 -0.50 -9.88 24.46
CA PHE A 555 0.57 -10.50 23.65
C PHE A 555 0.04 -11.30 22.44
N PRO A 556 -1.00 -12.14 22.54
CA PRO A 556 -1.58 -12.82 21.37
C PRO A 556 -2.04 -11.87 20.26
N ASP A 557 -2.62 -10.72 20.61
CA ASP A 557 -2.99 -9.69 19.65
C ASP A 557 -1.74 -9.06 19.03
N MET A 558 -0.72 -8.74 19.84
CA MET A 558 0.52 -8.14 19.35
C MET A 558 1.39 -9.10 18.52
N LEU A 559 1.28 -10.41 18.71
CA LEU A 559 1.90 -11.42 17.84
C LEU A 559 1.42 -11.29 16.40
N LEU A 560 0.13 -11.02 16.21
CA LEU A 560 -0.45 -10.71 14.90
C LEU A 560 -0.22 -9.25 14.54
N GLY A 561 -0.35 -8.35 15.50
CA GLY A 561 -0.18 -6.92 15.34
C GLY A 561 1.18 -6.56 14.77
N GLN A 562 2.26 -7.21 15.19
CA GLN A 562 3.61 -6.97 14.65
C GLN A 562 3.86 -7.62 13.28
N ASP A 563 2.96 -8.47 12.79
CA ASP A 563 3.12 -9.18 11.52
C ASP A 563 2.73 -8.27 10.34
N PRO A 564 3.67 -7.94 9.43
CA PRO A 564 3.37 -7.09 8.27
C PRO A 564 2.25 -7.65 7.38
N HIS A 565 2.12 -8.98 7.25
CA HIS A 565 1.06 -9.59 6.47
C HIS A 565 -0.31 -9.40 7.13
N PHE A 566 -0.37 -9.51 8.45
CA PHE A 566 -1.60 -9.23 9.19
C PHE A 566 -2.00 -7.75 9.11
N LYS A 567 -1.03 -6.83 9.23
CA LYS A 567 -1.27 -5.38 9.02
C LYS A 567 -1.86 -5.10 7.63
N PHE A 568 -1.32 -5.74 6.59
CA PHE A 568 -1.88 -5.64 5.23
C PHE A 568 -3.32 -6.16 5.16
N LEU A 569 -3.62 -7.33 5.72
CA LEU A 569 -4.96 -7.91 5.71
C LEU A 569 -5.97 -7.03 6.46
N MET A 570 -5.58 -6.51 7.62
CA MET A 570 -6.38 -5.59 8.41
C MET A 570 -6.67 -4.29 7.65
N ALA A 571 -5.63 -3.65 7.08
CA ALA A 571 -5.80 -2.47 6.25
C ALA A 571 -6.68 -2.76 5.02
N ARG A 572 -6.51 -3.91 4.37
CA ARG A 572 -7.33 -4.33 3.22
C ARG A 572 -8.79 -4.51 3.60
N SER A 573 -9.08 -5.04 4.79
CA SER A 573 -10.45 -5.15 5.29
C SER A 573 -11.09 -3.79 5.55
N LEU A 574 -10.38 -2.88 6.24
CA LEU A 574 -10.85 -1.51 6.48
C LEU A 574 -11.11 -0.77 5.15
N TYR A 575 -10.19 -0.87 4.19
CA TYR A 575 -10.35 -0.33 2.85
C TYR A 575 -11.62 -0.88 2.15
N LYS A 576 -11.81 -2.21 2.14
CA LYS A 576 -12.99 -2.86 1.55
C LYS A 576 -14.29 -2.34 2.17
N THR A 577 -14.32 -2.14 3.48
CA THR A 577 -15.49 -1.58 4.17
C THR A 577 -15.72 -0.11 3.80
N ILE A 578 -14.68 0.73 3.82
CA ILE A 578 -14.79 2.15 3.47
C ILE A 578 -15.31 2.32 2.04
N ALA A 579 -14.74 1.59 1.07
CA ALA A 579 -15.15 1.68 -0.33
C ALA A 579 -16.63 1.33 -0.53
N ARG A 580 -17.11 0.26 0.12
CA ARG A 580 -18.52 -0.15 0.05
C ARG A 580 -19.45 0.83 0.77
N TYR A 581 -19.02 1.36 1.91
CA TYR A 581 -19.80 2.31 2.69
C TYR A 581 -20.02 3.60 1.92
N VAL A 582 -18.95 4.20 1.39
CA VAL A 582 -18.99 5.45 0.62
C VAL A 582 -19.82 5.29 -0.65
N ASN A 583 -19.54 4.29 -1.48
CA ASN A 583 -20.32 4.07 -2.70
C ASN A 583 -21.79 3.72 -2.40
N GLY A 584 -22.03 2.88 -1.39
CA GLY A 584 -23.38 2.51 -0.95
C GLY A 584 -24.20 3.72 -0.49
N ALA A 585 -23.57 4.68 0.18
CA ALA A 585 -24.19 5.95 0.61
C ALA A 585 -24.75 6.78 -0.56
N HIS A 586 -24.14 6.65 -1.74
CA HIS A 586 -24.53 7.30 -3.00
C HIS A 586 -25.32 6.39 -3.95
N GLY A 587 -25.64 5.18 -3.51
CA GLY A 587 -26.33 4.18 -4.32
C GLY A 587 -25.51 3.73 -5.53
N ARG A 588 -24.19 3.70 -5.43
CA ARG A 588 -23.27 3.28 -6.48
C ARG A 588 -22.74 1.87 -6.18
N PRO A 589 -22.51 1.03 -7.19
CA PRO A 589 -21.81 -0.24 -6.98
C PRO A 589 -20.36 -0.01 -6.55
N THR A 590 -19.72 -1.08 -6.08
CA THR A 590 -18.32 -1.03 -5.63
C THR A 590 -17.55 -2.18 -6.24
N VAL A 591 -16.41 -1.83 -6.84
CA VAL A 591 -15.38 -2.79 -7.25
C VAL A 591 -14.17 -2.54 -6.36
N ILE A 592 -13.58 -3.61 -5.82
CA ILE A 592 -12.39 -3.50 -4.98
C ILE A 592 -11.13 -3.61 -5.85
N ALA A 593 -10.14 -2.75 -5.63
CA ALA A 593 -8.84 -2.81 -6.29
C ALA A 593 -8.14 -4.20 -6.19
N PRO A 594 -7.42 -4.64 -7.22
CA PRO A 594 -6.78 -5.96 -7.24
C PRO A 594 -5.65 -6.16 -6.23
N LEU A 595 -5.19 -7.40 -6.10
CA LEU A 595 -3.92 -7.73 -5.45
C LEU A 595 -2.75 -7.56 -6.43
N ALA A 596 -1.54 -7.37 -5.90
CA ALA A 596 -0.33 -7.24 -6.70
C ALA A 596 -0.10 -8.50 -7.54
N PRO A 597 0.30 -8.39 -8.82
CA PRO A 597 0.71 -9.55 -9.61
C PRO A 597 1.84 -10.33 -8.95
N GLN A 598 1.96 -11.61 -9.31
CA GLN A 598 3.02 -12.51 -8.81
C GLN A 598 3.84 -13.08 -9.96
N ASP A 599 4.88 -13.86 -9.64
CA ASP A 599 5.69 -14.58 -10.62
C ASP A 599 6.26 -13.68 -11.73
N PHE A 600 6.67 -12.47 -11.34
CA PHE A 600 7.25 -11.52 -12.28
C PHE A 600 8.62 -12.02 -12.74
N ARG A 601 8.85 -11.98 -14.05
CA ARG A 601 10.11 -12.41 -14.68
C ARG A 601 10.39 -11.66 -15.97
N LEU A 602 11.68 -11.51 -16.24
CA LEU A 602 12.20 -10.89 -17.46
C LEU A 602 12.97 -11.95 -18.26
N THR A 603 12.63 -12.13 -19.52
CA THR A 603 13.27 -13.14 -20.39
C THR A 603 13.61 -12.53 -21.75
N PHE A 604 14.88 -12.59 -22.17
CA PHE A 604 15.26 -12.18 -23.52
C PHE A 604 14.59 -13.10 -24.56
N VAL A 605 13.83 -12.52 -25.48
CA VAL A 605 13.22 -13.23 -26.61
C VAL A 605 14.01 -13.02 -27.90
N GLN A 606 14.74 -11.90 -27.97
CA GLN A 606 15.75 -11.57 -28.99
C GLN A 606 16.87 -10.77 -28.29
N PRO A 607 18.05 -10.57 -28.90
CA PRO A 607 19.17 -9.90 -28.23
C PRO A 607 18.82 -8.55 -27.59
N GLN A 608 18.01 -7.72 -28.28
CA GLN A 608 17.59 -6.40 -27.81
C GLN A 608 16.15 -6.35 -27.29
N ARG A 609 15.41 -7.47 -27.33
CA ARG A 609 13.99 -7.49 -26.94
C ARG A 609 13.78 -8.41 -25.75
N ILE A 610 13.19 -7.86 -24.71
CA ILE A 610 12.91 -8.58 -23.47
C ILE A 610 11.40 -8.70 -23.26
N ARG A 611 10.96 -9.87 -22.82
CA ARG A 611 9.59 -10.11 -22.40
C ARG A 611 9.49 -9.95 -20.89
N LEU A 612 8.59 -9.09 -20.46
CA LEU A 612 8.12 -8.96 -19.08
C LEU A 612 6.89 -9.86 -18.95
N ALA A 613 6.85 -10.78 -18.00
CA ALA A 613 5.71 -11.66 -17.80
C ALA A 613 5.41 -11.89 -16.31
N TRP A 614 4.15 -12.03 -15.96
CA TRP A 614 3.68 -12.24 -14.59
C TRP A 614 2.42 -13.12 -14.54
N SER A 615 1.98 -13.45 -13.33
CA SER A 615 0.76 -14.18 -13.04
C SER A 615 -0.27 -13.26 -12.38
N THR A 616 -1.54 -13.46 -12.71
CA THR A 616 -2.67 -12.84 -12.02
C THR A 616 -2.78 -13.35 -10.58
N THR A 617 -3.16 -12.48 -9.64
CA THR A 617 -3.38 -12.83 -8.23
C THR A 617 -4.83 -12.60 -7.83
N PRO A 618 -5.66 -13.67 -7.80
CA PRO A 618 -7.03 -13.57 -7.32
C PRO A 618 -7.10 -13.26 -5.82
N ASP A 619 -8.07 -12.45 -5.41
CA ASP A 619 -8.46 -12.31 -4.00
C ASP A 619 -9.61 -13.27 -3.71
N SER A 620 -9.34 -14.34 -2.94
CA SER A 620 -10.33 -15.36 -2.62
C SER A 620 -11.50 -14.83 -1.77
N LEU A 621 -11.31 -13.71 -1.07
CA LEU A 621 -12.33 -13.05 -0.24
C LEU A 621 -13.03 -11.90 -0.97
N GLU A 622 -12.58 -11.57 -2.18
CA GLU A 622 -13.15 -10.46 -2.95
C GLU A 622 -13.09 -10.73 -4.45
N PRO A 623 -14.09 -11.44 -5.01
CA PRO A 623 -14.15 -11.74 -6.43
C PRO A 623 -14.15 -10.51 -7.34
N SER A 624 -14.66 -9.35 -6.88
CA SER A 624 -14.62 -8.11 -7.68
C SER A 624 -13.20 -7.57 -7.89
N ALA A 625 -12.23 -8.01 -7.07
CA ALA A 625 -10.83 -7.61 -7.17
C ALA A 625 -10.04 -8.31 -8.29
N MET A 626 -10.71 -8.99 -9.21
CA MET A 626 -10.04 -9.53 -10.39
C MET A 626 -9.49 -8.42 -11.31
N PRO A 627 -8.22 -8.51 -11.74
CA PRO A 627 -7.64 -7.58 -12.71
C PRO A 627 -8.38 -7.61 -14.05
N SER A 628 -8.47 -6.44 -14.69
CA SER A 628 -8.92 -6.27 -16.08
C SER A 628 -7.78 -5.89 -17.03
N SER A 629 -6.69 -5.34 -16.50
CA SER A 629 -5.49 -4.91 -17.23
C SER A 629 -4.36 -4.71 -16.22
N TYR A 630 -3.18 -4.33 -16.70
CA TYR A 630 -2.00 -4.07 -15.90
C TYR A 630 -1.35 -2.76 -16.32
N VAL A 631 -0.54 -2.19 -15.43
CA VAL A 631 0.29 -1.02 -15.74
C VAL A 631 1.75 -1.40 -15.54
N VAL A 632 2.56 -1.19 -16.56
CA VAL A 632 4.01 -1.40 -16.52
C VAL A 632 4.67 -0.04 -16.32
N TYR A 633 5.39 0.10 -15.19
CA TYR A 633 6.19 1.26 -14.86
C TYR A 633 7.64 0.99 -15.20
N THR A 634 8.29 1.94 -15.90
CA THR A 634 9.67 1.79 -16.36
C THR A 634 10.56 2.93 -15.84
N ALA A 635 11.70 2.57 -15.26
CA ALA A 635 12.79 3.49 -14.96
C ALA A 635 14.02 3.12 -15.81
N MET A 636 14.69 4.12 -16.39
CA MET A 636 15.80 3.93 -17.33
C MET A 636 17.07 4.65 -16.86
N GLY A 637 18.17 3.92 -16.71
CA GLY A 637 19.42 4.43 -16.18
C GLY A 637 19.23 5.08 -14.81
N ASP A 638 19.63 6.34 -14.68
CA ASP A 638 19.53 7.10 -13.44
C ASP A 638 18.17 7.79 -13.24
N LYS A 639 17.26 7.70 -14.23
CA LYS A 639 15.94 8.34 -14.16
C LYS A 639 14.97 7.59 -13.23
N GLY A 640 13.99 8.32 -12.71
CA GLY A 640 12.86 7.77 -11.97
C GLY A 640 11.88 6.98 -12.86
N TYR A 641 10.85 6.43 -12.22
CA TYR A 641 9.74 5.76 -12.90
C TYR A 641 8.89 6.73 -13.72
N ASP A 642 8.54 6.32 -14.93
CA ASP A 642 7.51 6.97 -15.73
C ASP A 642 6.11 6.90 -15.09
N ASN A 643 5.11 7.46 -15.75
CA ASN A 643 3.72 7.44 -15.28
C ASN A 643 2.98 6.12 -15.62
N GLY A 644 3.70 5.11 -16.12
CA GLY A 644 3.18 3.80 -16.46
C GLY A 644 2.51 3.71 -17.85
N ILE A 645 2.53 2.50 -18.42
CA ILE A 645 1.85 2.15 -19.67
C ILE A 645 0.87 1.02 -19.41
N VAL A 646 -0.39 1.21 -19.81
CA VAL A 646 -1.44 0.18 -19.67
C VAL A 646 -1.24 -0.93 -20.70
N VAL A 647 -1.30 -2.18 -20.25
CA VAL A 647 -1.25 -3.39 -21.08
C VAL A 647 -2.39 -4.35 -20.70
N GLY A 648 -2.99 -5.00 -21.70
CA GLY A 648 -4.14 -5.88 -21.48
C GLY A 648 -3.79 -7.32 -21.06
N ALA A 649 -2.62 -7.80 -21.45
CA ALA A 649 -2.17 -9.16 -21.18
C ALA A 649 -1.23 -9.22 -19.96
N PRO A 650 -1.09 -10.37 -19.28
CA PRO A 650 -0.15 -10.56 -18.18
C PRO A 650 1.31 -10.71 -18.67
N TYR A 651 1.63 -10.09 -19.80
CA TYR A 651 2.96 -9.96 -20.35
C TYR A 651 3.01 -8.77 -21.31
N THR A 652 4.22 -8.26 -21.55
CA THR A 652 4.52 -7.34 -22.64
C THR A 652 5.96 -7.52 -23.11
N GLU A 653 6.30 -7.01 -24.28
CA GLU A 653 7.67 -7.01 -24.80
C GLU A 653 8.18 -5.59 -24.98
N ILE A 654 9.42 -5.35 -24.56
CA ILE A 654 10.07 -4.05 -24.59
C ILE A 654 11.43 -4.17 -25.27
N ASP A 655 11.75 -3.21 -26.12
CA ASP A 655 13.08 -3.09 -26.73
C ASP A 655 14.02 -2.34 -25.78
N LEU A 656 15.17 -2.95 -25.49
CA LEU A 656 16.20 -2.42 -24.59
C LEU A 656 17.27 -1.67 -25.37
N GLN A 657 17.58 -0.46 -24.93
CA GLN A 657 18.75 0.27 -25.41
C GLN A 657 20.04 -0.37 -24.86
N PRO A 658 21.02 -0.72 -25.71
CA PRO A 658 22.31 -1.21 -25.26
C PRO A 658 22.99 -0.23 -24.29
N GLY A 659 23.59 -0.75 -23.22
CA GLY A 659 24.33 0.06 -22.25
C GLY A 659 23.46 0.82 -21.24
N VAL A 660 22.13 0.63 -21.24
CA VAL A 660 21.20 1.24 -20.29
C VAL A 660 20.54 0.17 -19.44
N GLN A 661 20.57 0.34 -18.12
CA GLN A 661 19.79 -0.49 -17.20
C GLN A 661 18.32 -0.05 -17.21
N TYR A 662 17.42 -1.02 -17.24
CA TYR A 662 15.98 -0.82 -17.10
C TYR A 662 15.51 -1.46 -15.81
N ASN A 663 14.65 -0.77 -15.06
CA ASN A 663 13.99 -1.29 -13.87
C ASN A 663 12.47 -1.23 -14.09
N PHE A 664 11.77 -2.30 -13.74
CA PHE A 664 10.35 -2.48 -14.02
C PHE A 664 9.57 -2.82 -12.76
N LYS A 665 8.36 -2.27 -12.67
CA LYS A 665 7.30 -2.67 -11.72
C LYS A 665 6.00 -2.85 -12.47
N VAL A 666 5.17 -3.78 -12.02
CA VAL A 666 3.85 -4.03 -12.61
C VAL A 666 2.78 -3.89 -11.52
N THR A 667 1.70 -3.18 -11.80
CA THR A 667 0.48 -3.20 -11.00
C THR A 667 -0.66 -3.83 -11.80
N ALA A 668 -1.65 -4.37 -11.10
CA ALA A 668 -2.91 -4.78 -11.67
C ALA A 668 -3.95 -3.67 -11.49
N ILE A 669 -4.82 -3.47 -12.49
CA ILE A 669 -5.88 -2.47 -12.45
C ILE A 669 -7.25 -3.09 -12.77
N ASN A 670 -8.28 -2.50 -12.16
CA ASN A 670 -9.68 -2.71 -12.48
C ASN A 670 -10.46 -1.40 -12.32
N GLN A 671 -11.79 -1.44 -12.53
CA GLN A 671 -12.63 -0.25 -12.34
C GLN A 671 -12.65 0.29 -10.89
N GLY A 672 -12.22 -0.52 -9.92
CA GLY A 672 -12.16 -0.19 -8.50
C GLY A 672 -10.84 0.46 -8.05
N GLY A 673 -9.76 0.27 -8.81
CA GLY A 673 -8.49 0.92 -8.55
C GLY A 673 -7.28 0.12 -9.00
N GLU A 674 -6.14 0.43 -8.40
CA GLU A 674 -4.83 -0.15 -8.69
C GLU A 674 -4.28 -0.93 -7.49
N SER A 675 -3.60 -2.05 -7.75
CA SER A 675 -2.92 -2.84 -6.72
C SER A 675 -1.64 -2.17 -6.21
N PHE A 676 -1.05 -2.74 -5.14
CA PHE A 676 0.38 -2.54 -4.88
C PHE A 676 1.22 -3.09 -6.05
N PRO A 677 2.44 -2.58 -6.27
CA PRO A 677 3.31 -3.08 -7.33
C PRO A 677 3.86 -4.48 -7.00
N THR A 678 4.30 -5.18 -8.04
CA THR A 678 5.27 -6.28 -7.91
C THR A 678 6.57 -5.79 -7.26
N GLU A 679 7.44 -6.73 -6.91
CA GLU A 679 8.86 -6.44 -6.72
C GLU A 679 9.48 -5.78 -7.96
N GLU A 680 10.56 -5.04 -7.75
CA GLU A 680 11.34 -4.43 -8.81
C GLU A 680 12.25 -5.45 -9.47
N LEU A 681 12.13 -5.61 -10.79
CA LEU A 681 13.03 -6.43 -11.60
C LEU A 681 13.80 -5.55 -12.57
N SER A 682 15.03 -5.95 -12.89
CA SER A 682 15.94 -5.16 -13.72
C SER A 682 16.51 -5.97 -14.90
N ALA A 683 16.76 -5.27 -16.00
CA ALA A 683 17.40 -5.84 -17.17
C ALA A 683 18.48 -4.91 -17.73
N TYR A 684 19.48 -5.52 -18.37
CA TYR A 684 20.56 -4.81 -19.03
C TYR A 684 21.00 -5.57 -20.27
N HIS A 685 21.12 -4.85 -21.39
CA HIS A 685 21.64 -5.41 -22.64
C HIS A 685 23.02 -4.81 -22.91
N ALA A 686 24.04 -5.66 -22.96
CA ALA A 686 25.41 -5.27 -23.28
C ALA A 686 25.69 -5.44 -24.78
N SER A 687 26.29 -4.42 -25.39
CA SER A 687 26.65 -4.49 -26.81
C SER A 687 27.67 -5.60 -27.07
N GLY A 688 27.34 -6.55 -27.94
CA GLY A 688 28.21 -7.67 -28.30
C GLY A 688 28.29 -8.79 -27.27
N ALA A 689 27.48 -8.76 -26.21
CA ALA A 689 27.46 -9.82 -25.22
C ALA A 689 26.95 -11.15 -25.80
N THR A 690 27.71 -12.21 -25.56
CA THR A 690 27.35 -13.60 -25.94
C THR A 690 26.91 -14.43 -24.75
N LYS A 691 26.88 -13.84 -23.55
CA LYS A 691 26.54 -14.49 -22.28
C LYS A 691 25.47 -13.67 -21.57
N THR A 692 24.54 -14.37 -20.92
CA THR A 692 23.46 -13.81 -20.13
C THR A 692 23.53 -14.35 -18.71
N ILE A 693 23.40 -13.45 -17.74
CA ILE A 693 23.31 -13.74 -16.30
C ILE A 693 21.87 -13.56 -15.86
N LEU A 694 21.36 -14.51 -15.06
CA LEU A 694 20.08 -14.36 -14.37
C LEU A 694 20.32 -13.86 -12.95
N VAL A 695 19.68 -12.77 -12.56
CA VAL A 695 19.56 -12.34 -11.17
C VAL A 695 18.21 -12.83 -10.62
N ALA A 696 18.22 -13.82 -9.74
CA ALA A 696 17.02 -14.42 -9.17
C ALA A 696 16.76 -13.89 -7.74
N ASN A 697 15.69 -13.10 -7.57
CA ASN A 697 15.30 -12.52 -6.29
C ASN A 697 14.59 -13.54 -5.40
N GLY A 698 15.25 -13.99 -4.33
CA GLY A 698 14.64 -14.79 -3.27
C GLY A 698 14.35 -14.00 -1.99
N PHE A 699 14.64 -12.69 -1.94
CA PHE A 699 14.40 -11.88 -0.76
C PHE A 699 12.97 -11.33 -0.73
N THR A 700 12.05 -12.16 -0.24
CA THR A 700 10.62 -11.83 -0.15
C THR A 700 10.13 -11.68 1.29
N ARG A 701 10.96 -12.06 2.27
CA ARG A 701 10.64 -12.09 3.69
C ARG A 701 10.15 -10.73 4.20
N LEU A 702 8.92 -10.72 4.71
CA LEU A 702 8.40 -9.77 5.67
C LEU A 702 8.07 -10.56 6.94
N ALA A 703 8.49 -10.09 8.11
CA ALA A 703 8.42 -10.89 9.33
C ALA A 703 8.25 -10.04 10.59
N THR A 704 7.63 -10.63 11.60
CA THR A 704 7.66 -10.13 12.98
C THR A 704 9.09 -10.15 13.54
N PRO A 705 9.37 -9.41 14.62
CA PRO A 705 10.56 -9.68 15.43
C PRO A 705 10.60 -11.12 15.97
N PHE A 706 11.74 -11.52 16.51
CA PHE A 706 11.89 -12.81 17.16
C PHE A 706 10.89 -12.94 18.32
N VAL A 707 10.06 -13.97 18.26
CA VAL A 707 9.01 -14.22 19.24
C VAL A 707 9.55 -15.09 20.37
N VAL A 708 9.42 -14.62 21.60
CA VAL A 708 9.59 -15.41 22.82
C VAL A 708 8.20 -15.76 23.33
N ASP A 709 7.85 -17.04 23.32
CA ASP A 709 6.58 -17.53 23.88
C ASP A 709 6.79 -18.97 24.39
N ASP A 710 7.12 -19.10 25.67
CA ASP A 710 7.37 -20.40 26.34
C ASP A 710 6.49 -20.57 27.59
N ALA A 711 6.82 -21.43 28.54
CA ALA A 711 5.98 -21.63 29.73
C ALA A 711 5.91 -20.38 30.62
N ASP A 712 7.01 -19.62 30.70
CA ASP A 712 7.21 -18.56 31.69
C ASP A 712 7.38 -17.18 31.05
N ARG A 713 7.72 -17.13 29.75
CA ARG A 713 8.11 -15.89 29.06
C ARG A 713 7.28 -15.58 27.82
N GLN A 714 6.96 -14.30 27.62
CA GLN A 714 6.25 -13.77 26.46
C GLN A 714 6.83 -12.44 25.98
N GLY A 715 6.99 -12.26 24.67
CA GLY A 715 7.45 -10.99 24.12
C GLY A 715 8.20 -11.07 22.79
N PHE A 716 8.89 -9.97 22.49
CA PHE A 716 9.71 -9.82 21.29
C PHE A 716 11.16 -9.50 21.64
N ASP A 717 12.09 -10.32 21.15
CA ASP A 717 13.53 -10.11 21.29
C ASP A 717 14.09 -9.53 19.99
N ILE A 718 14.09 -8.19 19.89
CA ILE A 718 14.52 -7.47 18.70
C ILE A 718 16.04 -7.52 18.49
N ASP A 719 16.84 -7.83 19.52
CA ASP A 719 18.29 -7.98 19.38
C ASP A 719 18.63 -9.30 18.67
N LYS A 720 17.78 -10.33 18.82
CA LYS A 720 17.95 -11.61 18.12
C LYS A 720 17.52 -11.57 16.65
N ASP A 721 16.37 -10.96 16.37
CA ASP A 721 15.88 -10.69 15.00
C ASP A 721 14.85 -9.57 15.11
N PRO A 722 15.11 -8.37 14.57
CA PRO A 722 14.15 -7.26 14.64
C PRO A 722 12.95 -7.45 13.69
N GLY A 723 12.94 -8.51 12.88
CA GLY A 723 11.95 -8.72 11.83
C GLY A 723 12.24 -7.90 10.58
N VAL A 724 11.30 -7.91 9.63
CA VAL A 724 11.44 -7.19 8.35
C VAL A 724 10.11 -6.54 7.99
N SER A 725 10.06 -5.20 7.99
CA SER A 725 8.87 -4.44 7.58
C SER A 725 8.76 -4.30 6.06
N TYR A 726 7.55 -3.95 5.59
CA TYR A 726 7.33 -3.47 4.21
C TYR A 726 7.88 -2.05 4.09
N GLY A 727 9.09 -1.92 3.54
CA GLY A 727 9.83 -0.66 3.47
C GLY A 727 10.17 -0.09 4.85
N LEU A 728 10.28 1.24 4.92
CA LEU A 728 10.55 1.98 6.16
C LEU A 728 9.48 1.73 7.23
N THR A 729 9.83 1.83 8.52
CA THR A 729 8.86 1.80 9.62
C THR A 729 9.24 2.77 10.73
N ALA A 730 8.22 3.32 11.41
CA ALA A 730 8.32 4.22 12.56
C ALA A 730 7.82 3.58 13.87
N GLY A 731 7.61 2.26 13.87
CA GLY A 731 6.80 1.57 14.88
C GLY A 731 7.49 1.20 16.20
N TRP A 732 8.76 1.55 16.41
CA TRP A 732 9.53 1.03 17.55
C TRP A 732 9.74 2.08 18.65
N SER A 733 9.51 1.65 19.89
CA SER A 733 9.89 2.39 21.10
C SER A 733 11.29 1.97 21.57
N GLY A 734 11.53 0.67 21.76
CA GLY A 734 12.81 0.15 22.26
C GLY A 734 12.74 -1.34 22.57
N ARG A 735 13.81 -1.90 23.12
CA ARG A 735 13.88 -3.33 23.52
C ARG A 735 12.86 -3.66 24.59
N GLN A 736 12.29 -4.85 24.53
CA GLN A 736 11.51 -5.39 25.64
C GLN A 736 12.45 -5.80 26.78
N LEU A 737 12.18 -5.32 27.99
CA LEU A 737 13.00 -5.53 29.18
C LEU A 737 12.41 -6.58 30.12
N ASN A 738 11.10 -6.80 30.05
CA ASN A 738 10.42 -7.78 30.90
C ASN A 738 9.56 -8.75 30.09
N PHE A 739 9.87 -10.04 30.20
CA PHE A 739 9.19 -11.12 29.51
C PHE A 739 8.32 -11.98 30.43
N ASP A 740 8.30 -11.73 31.75
CA ASP A 740 7.64 -12.60 32.74
C ASP A 740 6.11 -12.61 32.58
N LYS A 741 5.55 -13.78 32.20
CA LYS A 741 4.11 -13.97 31.99
C LYS A 741 3.28 -13.70 33.24
N THR A 742 3.84 -13.90 34.43
CA THR A 742 3.12 -13.68 35.70
C THR A 742 2.84 -12.20 35.97
N ARG A 743 3.47 -11.30 35.21
CA ARG A 743 3.35 -9.85 35.30
C ARG A 743 2.37 -9.24 34.30
N MET A 744 1.56 -10.08 33.63
CA MET A 744 0.57 -9.64 32.66
C MET A 744 -0.43 -8.65 33.28
N GLY A 745 -0.71 -7.54 32.56
CA GLY A 745 -1.65 -6.51 32.99
C GLY A 745 -1.09 -5.39 33.86
N ILE A 746 0.17 -5.48 34.28
CA ILE A 746 0.85 -4.39 34.99
C ILE A 746 1.41 -3.41 33.96
N GLU A 747 1.17 -2.10 34.16
CA GLU A 747 1.52 -1.04 33.19
C GLU A 747 2.79 -0.24 33.57
N ASP A 748 3.49 -0.65 34.62
CA ASP A 748 4.75 -0.05 35.05
C ASP A 748 5.98 -0.85 34.56
N ALA A 749 7.17 -0.44 35.01
CA ALA A 749 8.45 -1.05 34.63
C ALA A 749 8.58 -2.55 34.95
N THR A 750 7.67 -3.09 35.76
CA THR A 750 7.65 -4.48 36.19
C THR A 750 6.59 -5.31 35.46
N GLY A 751 5.88 -4.75 34.49
CA GLY A 751 4.85 -5.42 33.71
C GLY A 751 5.39 -6.26 32.55
N LEU A 752 4.64 -7.29 32.17
CA LEU A 752 4.92 -8.08 30.96
C LEU A 752 4.92 -7.15 29.73
N GLY A 753 5.93 -7.27 28.88
CA GLY A 753 6.03 -6.46 27.67
C GLY A 753 6.70 -5.12 27.90
N TYR A 754 6.94 -4.68 29.14
CA TYR A 754 7.59 -3.39 29.42
C TYR A 754 8.87 -3.23 28.60
N SER A 755 8.97 -2.10 27.89
CA SER A 755 10.01 -1.84 26.90
C SER A 755 10.71 -0.50 27.12
N GLY A 756 11.92 -0.38 26.57
CA GLY A 756 12.67 0.87 26.52
C GLY A 756 12.12 1.86 25.49
N ASN A 757 12.83 2.99 25.34
CA ASN A 757 12.47 4.11 24.48
C ASN A 757 13.63 4.58 23.56
N GLU A 758 14.70 3.80 23.46
CA GLU A 758 15.92 4.14 22.75
C GLU A 758 15.77 4.18 21.20
N LEU A 759 14.66 3.67 20.66
CA LEU A 759 14.33 3.70 19.23
C LEU A 759 13.25 4.72 18.88
N GLU A 760 12.66 5.43 19.86
CA GLU A 760 11.69 6.48 19.58
C GLU A 760 12.28 7.56 18.65
N GLY A 761 11.54 7.93 17.60
CA GLY A 761 12.00 8.92 16.62
C GLY A 761 13.05 8.38 15.62
N LYS A 762 13.42 7.09 15.70
CA LYS A 762 14.23 6.41 14.71
C LYS A 762 13.34 5.67 13.71
N PHE A 763 13.72 5.73 12.44
CA PHE A 763 13.09 4.96 11.38
C PHE A 763 14.01 3.81 10.97
N ILE A 764 13.41 2.65 10.71
CA ILE A 764 14.15 1.43 10.36
C ILE A 764 13.68 0.97 8.98
N ALA A 765 14.62 0.81 8.05
CA ALA A 765 14.37 0.29 6.72
C ALA A 765 14.16 -1.22 6.77
N GLY A 766 13.08 -1.68 6.15
CA GLY A 766 12.81 -3.09 5.87
C GLY A 766 12.95 -3.41 4.38
N ASN A 767 12.21 -4.40 3.91
CA ASN A 767 12.25 -4.82 2.51
C ASN A 767 11.38 -3.89 1.66
N ASP A 768 11.99 -3.09 0.78
CA ASP A 768 11.32 -2.23 -0.20
C ASP A 768 11.15 -2.91 -1.57
N PHE A 769 11.56 -4.18 -1.67
CA PHE A 769 11.51 -5.03 -2.86
C PHE A 769 12.28 -4.46 -4.06
N SER A 770 13.40 -3.76 -3.80
CA SER A 770 14.25 -3.16 -4.84
C SER A 770 15.65 -3.76 -4.99
N ALA A 771 16.02 -4.77 -4.19
CA ALA A 771 17.38 -5.31 -4.08
C ALA A 771 18.01 -5.74 -5.42
N VAL A 772 17.21 -6.24 -6.37
CA VAL A 772 17.65 -6.63 -7.73
C VAL A 772 18.39 -5.49 -8.45
N ARG A 773 17.92 -4.25 -8.29
CA ARG A 773 18.50 -3.07 -8.96
C ARG A 773 19.98 -2.93 -8.67
N CYS A 774 20.38 -3.22 -7.43
CA CYS A 774 21.75 -3.12 -6.95
C CYS A 774 22.69 -4.16 -7.60
N HIS A 775 22.22 -5.39 -7.76
CA HIS A 775 22.97 -6.46 -8.43
C HIS A 775 23.14 -6.17 -9.93
N VAL A 776 22.05 -5.77 -10.58
CA VAL A 776 22.08 -5.44 -12.02
C VAL A 776 22.94 -4.20 -12.29
N ASP A 777 22.93 -3.19 -11.42
CA ASP A 777 23.82 -2.01 -11.53
C ASP A 777 25.31 -2.41 -11.50
N ALA A 778 25.69 -3.30 -10.58
CA ALA A 778 27.06 -3.77 -10.48
C ALA A 778 27.49 -4.59 -11.70
N LEU A 779 26.60 -5.44 -12.25
CA LEU A 779 26.85 -6.20 -13.48
C LEU A 779 26.87 -5.32 -14.73
N ALA A 780 25.96 -4.35 -14.82
CA ALA A 780 25.87 -3.39 -15.92
C ALA A 780 27.14 -2.53 -16.02
N ALA A 781 27.76 -2.18 -14.88
CA ALA A 781 29.02 -1.46 -14.84
C ALA A 781 30.21 -2.26 -15.42
N ILE A 782 30.15 -3.61 -15.46
CA ILE A 782 31.14 -4.45 -16.13
C ILE A 782 30.97 -4.36 -17.66
N GLY A 783 29.73 -4.26 -18.14
CA GLY A 783 29.41 -4.00 -19.55
C GLY A 783 29.63 -5.17 -20.51
N THR A 784 29.85 -6.40 -20.01
CA THR A 784 30.20 -7.58 -20.84
C THR A 784 29.09 -8.62 -20.97
N TYR A 785 28.07 -8.57 -20.10
CA TYR A 785 27.02 -9.58 -20.01
C TYR A 785 25.65 -8.95 -20.24
N ASN A 786 24.75 -9.69 -20.91
CA ASN A 786 23.33 -9.42 -20.78
C ASN A 786 22.89 -9.83 -19.37
N VAL A 787 21.94 -9.10 -18.81
CA VAL A 787 21.39 -9.39 -17.48
C VAL A 787 19.87 -9.33 -17.57
N ALA A 788 19.24 -10.37 -17.08
CA ALA A 788 17.80 -10.41 -16.84
C ALA A 788 17.58 -10.83 -15.39
N SER A 789 16.41 -10.51 -14.83
CA SER A 789 16.05 -10.91 -13.48
C SER A 789 14.68 -11.54 -13.40
N CYS A 790 14.47 -12.38 -12.40
CA CYS A 790 13.17 -12.94 -12.08
C CYS A 790 12.97 -13.05 -10.56
N MET A 791 11.73 -13.21 -10.13
CA MET A 791 11.45 -13.78 -8.81
C MET A 791 11.96 -15.22 -8.77
N LEU A 792 12.59 -15.63 -7.68
CA LEU A 792 13.15 -16.99 -7.51
C LEU A 792 12.06 -18.07 -7.59
N SER A 793 10.83 -17.74 -7.17
CA SER A 793 9.66 -18.61 -7.31
C SER A 793 9.36 -19.01 -8.76
N CYS A 794 9.70 -18.18 -9.76
CA CYS A 794 9.54 -18.53 -11.18
C CYS A 794 10.47 -19.68 -11.60
N VAL A 795 11.67 -19.76 -10.99
CA VAL A 795 12.61 -20.87 -11.21
C VAL A 795 12.05 -22.13 -10.60
N GLU A 796 11.58 -22.07 -9.34
CA GLU A 796 11.01 -23.22 -8.63
C GLU A 796 9.78 -23.80 -9.34
N LYS A 797 8.91 -22.92 -9.85
CA LYS A 797 7.74 -23.28 -10.67
C LYS A 797 8.09 -23.71 -12.10
N ARG A 798 9.37 -23.72 -12.47
CA ARG A 798 9.89 -24.04 -13.81
C ARG A 798 9.33 -23.14 -14.92
N GLN A 799 8.89 -21.93 -14.57
CA GLN A 799 8.47 -20.89 -15.51
C GLN A 799 9.68 -20.17 -16.13
N GLU A 800 10.82 -20.17 -15.42
CA GLU A 800 12.11 -19.70 -15.91
C GLU A 800 13.15 -20.83 -15.76
N SER A 801 13.95 -21.08 -16.80
CA SER A 801 14.89 -22.22 -16.83
C SER A 801 16.32 -21.75 -16.65
N LEU A 802 17.00 -22.27 -15.61
CA LEU A 802 18.40 -21.94 -15.32
C LEU A 802 19.35 -22.28 -16.48
N ALA A 803 19.04 -23.32 -17.26
CA ALA A 803 19.86 -23.77 -18.39
C ALA A 803 20.02 -22.71 -19.51
N ARG A 804 19.20 -21.65 -19.51
CA ARG A 804 19.31 -20.54 -20.47
C ARG A 804 20.48 -19.59 -20.17
N TYR A 805 20.97 -19.61 -18.93
CA TYR A 805 21.88 -18.60 -18.41
C TYR A 805 23.24 -19.20 -18.11
N GLN A 806 24.29 -18.44 -18.42
CA GLN A 806 25.67 -18.90 -18.23
C GLN A 806 26.14 -18.73 -16.77
N ALA A 807 25.48 -17.87 -16.00
CA ALA A 807 25.60 -17.81 -14.54
C ALA A 807 24.26 -17.38 -13.91
N ILE A 808 24.05 -17.78 -12.66
CA ILE A 808 22.90 -17.39 -11.84
C ILE A 808 23.41 -16.68 -10.59
N ASP A 809 22.89 -15.48 -10.34
CA ASP A 809 23.08 -14.70 -9.13
C ASP A 809 21.79 -14.78 -8.30
N ILE A 810 21.84 -15.48 -7.18
CA ILE A 810 20.71 -15.69 -6.28
C ILE A 810 20.89 -14.77 -5.09
N LEU A 811 20.09 -13.70 -5.06
CA LEU A 811 20.07 -12.79 -3.93
C LEU A 811 18.99 -13.20 -2.94
N LEU A 812 19.39 -13.39 -1.69
CA LEU A 812 18.53 -13.85 -0.61
C LEU A 812 18.33 -12.77 0.45
N GLY A 813 19.10 -11.68 0.49
CA GLY A 813 18.90 -10.61 1.48
C GLY A 813 18.79 -11.13 2.91
N LEU A 814 17.74 -10.71 3.63
CA LEU A 814 17.37 -11.25 4.96
C LEU A 814 16.40 -12.45 4.88
N GLN A 815 16.28 -13.11 3.74
CA GLN A 815 15.48 -14.34 3.60
C GLN A 815 15.98 -15.37 4.60
N LYS A 816 15.02 -16.00 5.28
CA LYS A 816 15.24 -16.95 6.36
C LYS A 816 14.22 -18.07 6.25
N THR A 817 14.59 -19.25 6.73
CA THR A 817 13.74 -20.43 6.82
C THR A 817 12.97 -20.37 8.13
N ASP A 818 11.78 -19.81 8.04
CA ASP A 818 10.82 -19.67 9.13
C ASP A 818 9.39 -19.78 8.57
N ARG A 819 8.38 -19.30 9.30
CA ARG A 819 6.99 -19.34 8.81
C ARG A 819 6.71 -18.40 7.63
N TYR A 820 7.61 -17.46 7.34
CA TYR A 820 7.45 -16.42 6.32
C TYR A 820 8.15 -16.76 5.00
N GLY A 821 9.03 -17.75 4.99
CA GLY A 821 9.64 -18.23 3.76
C GLY A 821 10.77 -19.22 4.01
N GLN A 822 11.52 -19.48 2.95
CA GLN A 822 12.62 -20.44 2.95
C GLN A 822 13.77 -19.89 2.11
N THR A 823 15.01 -20.15 2.52
CA THR A 823 16.20 -19.78 1.73
C THR A 823 16.37 -20.72 0.54
N PHE A 824 16.58 -22.02 0.80
CA PHE A 824 16.68 -23.06 -0.23
C PHE A 824 15.62 -24.14 -0.07
N SER A 825 14.55 -24.07 -0.86
CA SER A 825 13.55 -25.13 -0.90
C SER A 825 14.11 -26.41 -1.50
N LYS A 826 13.56 -27.58 -1.14
CA LYS A 826 13.98 -28.86 -1.73
C LYS A 826 13.89 -28.88 -3.26
N PRO A 827 12.81 -28.37 -3.89
CA PRO A 827 12.77 -28.20 -5.35
C PRO A 827 13.91 -27.33 -5.88
N LEU A 828 14.21 -26.20 -5.23
CA LEU A 828 15.30 -25.32 -5.65
C LEU A 828 16.67 -26.00 -5.51
N GLN A 829 16.92 -26.70 -4.40
CA GLN A 829 18.17 -27.45 -4.20
C GLN A 829 18.40 -28.45 -5.33
N GLN A 830 17.36 -29.14 -5.79
CA GLN A 830 17.49 -30.07 -6.92
C GLN A 830 17.80 -29.33 -8.22
N LEU A 831 17.10 -28.22 -8.52
CA LEU A 831 17.36 -27.42 -9.71
C LEU A 831 18.79 -26.88 -9.75
N LEU A 832 19.34 -26.49 -8.60
CA LEU A 832 20.71 -26.01 -8.48
C LEU A 832 21.73 -27.14 -8.64
N ARG A 833 21.47 -28.33 -8.09
CA ARG A 833 22.27 -29.54 -8.34
C ARG A 833 22.34 -29.86 -9.83
N ASP A 834 21.18 -29.87 -10.50
CA ASP A 834 21.09 -30.14 -11.94
C ASP A 834 21.88 -29.09 -12.74
N TYR A 835 21.83 -27.83 -12.34
CA TYR A 835 22.55 -26.74 -12.99
C TYR A 835 24.07 -26.86 -12.84
N VAL A 836 24.59 -27.21 -11.65
CA VAL A 836 26.04 -27.39 -11.46
C VAL A 836 26.56 -28.65 -12.15
N VAL A 837 25.76 -29.72 -12.24
CA VAL A 837 26.11 -30.92 -13.03
C VAL A 837 26.30 -30.57 -14.51
N GLN A 838 25.60 -29.55 -15.02
CA GLN A 838 25.74 -29.03 -16.39
C GLN A 838 26.79 -27.93 -16.52
N HIS A 839 27.79 -27.89 -15.64
CA HIS A 839 28.87 -26.90 -15.64
C HIS A 839 28.43 -25.44 -15.39
N GLY A 840 27.33 -25.27 -14.66
CA GLY A 840 26.78 -23.98 -14.26
C GLY A 840 27.71 -23.14 -13.36
N LYS A 841 27.41 -21.85 -13.27
CA LYS A 841 28.13 -20.88 -12.42
C LYS A 841 27.15 -20.20 -11.48
N LEU A 842 27.43 -20.23 -10.18
CA LEU A 842 26.52 -19.72 -9.16
C LEU A 842 27.17 -18.62 -8.33
N LEU A 843 26.40 -17.57 -8.06
CA LEU A 843 26.60 -16.60 -6.99
C LEU A 843 25.40 -16.68 -6.05
N VAL A 844 25.65 -16.74 -4.75
CA VAL A 844 24.65 -16.59 -3.69
C VAL A 844 25.11 -15.52 -2.70
N SER A 845 24.20 -14.65 -2.27
CA SER A 845 24.42 -13.74 -1.13
C SER A 845 23.19 -13.62 -0.24
N GLY A 846 23.35 -13.76 1.08
CA GLY A 846 22.28 -13.57 2.06
C GLY A 846 22.72 -13.85 3.50
N SER A 847 21.94 -13.38 4.47
CA SER A 847 22.29 -13.42 5.90
C SER A 847 22.12 -14.78 6.59
N TYR A 848 21.25 -15.65 6.06
CA TYR A 848 20.88 -16.94 6.70
C TYR A 848 20.97 -18.13 5.74
N ALA A 849 21.50 -17.91 4.54
CA ALA A 849 21.48 -18.87 3.45
C ALA A 849 22.17 -20.21 3.81
N ALA A 850 23.23 -20.17 4.62
CA ALA A 850 23.98 -21.33 5.09
C ALA A 850 23.46 -21.84 6.45
N SER A 851 23.25 -20.97 7.43
CA SER A 851 22.83 -21.41 8.79
C SER A 851 21.42 -22.00 8.87
N ASP A 852 20.59 -21.76 7.86
CA ASP A 852 19.29 -22.44 7.72
C ASP A 852 19.40 -23.91 7.26
N GLN A 853 20.53 -24.31 6.68
CA GLN A 853 20.73 -25.65 6.14
C GLN A 853 21.12 -26.64 7.26
N ARG A 854 20.14 -26.99 8.10
CA ARG A 854 20.40 -27.73 9.36
C ARG A 854 20.39 -29.24 9.22
N SER A 855 19.49 -29.79 8.39
CA SER A 855 19.37 -31.24 8.22
C SER A 855 20.58 -31.82 7.48
N GLU A 856 20.90 -33.10 7.69
CA GLU A 856 22.00 -33.76 6.96
C GLU A 856 21.88 -33.61 5.42
N PRO A 857 20.69 -33.81 4.79
CA PRO A 857 20.55 -33.56 3.35
C PRO A 857 20.77 -32.10 2.92
N ASP A 858 20.46 -31.12 3.79
CA ASP A 858 20.67 -29.69 3.51
C ASP A 858 22.15 -29.31 3.64
N ARG A 859 22.85 -29.84 4.64
CA ARG A 859 24.29 -29.69 4.76
C ARG A 859 25.02 -30.34 3.58
N GLN A 860 24.57 -31.53 3.16
CA GLN A 860 25.11 -32.16 1.96
C GLN A 860 24.85 -31.32 0.70
N PHE A 861 23.69 -30.67 0.58
CA PHE A 861 23.43 -29.72 -0.51
C PHE A 861 24.47 -28.59 -0.57
N LEU A 862 24.76 -27.94 0.56
CA LEU A 862 25.79 -26.90 0.62
C LEU A 862 27.17 -27.43 0.23
N SER A 863 27.54 -28.60 0.76
CA SER A 863 28.82 -29.25 0.45
C SER A 863 28.95 -29.64 -1.03
N ASP A 864 27.86 -30.08 -1.65
CA ASP A 864 27.84 -30.53 -3.04
C ASP A 864 27.91 -29.35 -4.01
N VAL A 865 27.08 -28.32 -3.77
CA VAL A 865 26.82 -27.22 -4.72
C VAL A 865 27.70 -26.00 -4.48
N PHE A 866 28.05 -25.72 -3.23
CA PHE A 866 28.81 -24.51 -2.87
C PHE A 866 30.18 -24.80 -2.24
N LYS A 867 30.44 -26.06 -1.86
CA LYS A 867 31.70 -26.50 -1.24
C LYS A 867 31.99 -25.73 0.05
N VAL A 868 30.95 -25.57 0.87
CA VAL A 868 31.02 -24.91 2.18
C VAL A 868 30.33 -25.74 3.24
N GLU A 869 30.79 -25.58 4.48
CA GLU A 869 30.09 -25.97 5.69
C GLU A 869 29.73 -24.72 6.50
N SER A 870 28.52 -24.67 7.06
CA SER A 870 28.10 -23.59 7.95
C SER A 870 28.64 -23.85 9.35
N VAL A 871 29.40 -22.90 9.91
CA VAL A 871 29.96 -23.02 11.27
C VAL A 871 28.99 -22.46 12.31
N SER A 872 28.43 -21.28 12.04
CA SER A 872 27.50 -20.57 12.92
C SER A 872 26.79 -19.45 12.16
N CYS A 873 25.74 -18.92 12.76
CA CYS A 873 25.16 -17.62 12.41
C CYS A 873 25.67 -16.63 13.47
N ASP A 874 26.43 -15.62 13.05
CA ASP A 874 26.88 -14.57 13.97
C ASP A 874 25.75 -13.52 14.13
N SER A 875 25.04 -13.59 15.25
CA SER A 875 24.06 -12.58 15.66
C SER A 875 24.67 -11.45 16.50
N CYS A 876 25.97 -11.49 16.78
CA CYS A 876 26.61 -10.55 17.67
C CYS A 876 28.14 -10.75 17.64
N HIS A 877 28.86 -9.98 16.80
CA HIS A 877 30.13 -9.29 17.14
C HIS A 877 31.07 -8.97 15.96
N ALA A 878 30.85 -9.40 14.72
CA ALA A 878 31.67 -8.86 13.64
C ALA A 878 31.30 -7.38 13.37
N GLY A 879 32.30 -6.49 13.32
CA GLY A 879 32.10 -5.10 12.95
C GLY A 879 31.46 -4.95 11.56
N GLU A 880 31.17 -3.72 11.17
CA GLU A 880 30.58 -3.45 9.85
C GLU A 880 31.54 -3.74 8.69
N THR A 881 32.84 -3.82 8.98
CA THR A 881 33.90 -3.98 7.99
C THR A 881 34.13 -5.44 7.60
N VAL A 882 34.13 -5.68 6.29
CA VAL A 882 34.53 -6.93 5.63
C VAL A 882 35.85 -6.71 4.90
N TYR A 883 36.78 -7.64 5.06
CA TYR A 883 38.12 -7.60 4.48
C TYR A 883 38.22 -8.50 3.26
N ALA A 884 38.78 -7.96 2.18
CA ALA A 884 39.29 -8.69 1.03
C ALA A 884 40.84 -8.70 1.07
N VAL A 885 41.49 -9.50 0.22
CA VAL A 885 42.96 -9.70 0.22
C VAL A 885 43.78 -8.39 0.22
N ARG A 886 43.27 -7.32 -0.39
CA ARG A 886 43.95 -6.00 -0.47
C ARG A 886 43.01 -4.81 -0.28
N ASP A 887 41.82 -5.03 0.24
CA ASP A 887 40.81 -3.97 0.39
C ASP A 887 39.87 -4.28 1.56
N SER A 888 39.03 -3.31 1.92
CA SER A 888 37.94 -3.51 2.86
C SER A 888 36.74 -2.64 2.51
N PHE A 889 35.57 -3.05 2.97
CA PHE A 889 34.34 -2.30 2.78
C PHE A 889 33.38 -2.52 3.94
N ASP A 890 32.48 -1.56 4.15
CA ASP A 890 31.47 -1.65 5.20
C ASP A 890 30.13 -2.11 4.63
N ILE A 891 29.43 -2.91 5.44
CA ILE A 891 28.05 -3.32 5.20
C ILE A 891 27.12 -2.72 6.25
N PHE A 892 25.85 -2.51 5.89
CA PHE A 892 24.82 -2.12 6.85
C PHE A 892 24.55 -3.26 7.84
N ARG A 893 25.08 -3.18 9.07
CA ARG A 893 24.78 -4.15 10.15
C ARG A 893 23.86 -3.60 11.23
N SER A 894 23.79 -2.27 11.39
CA SER A 894 22.91 -1.63 12.36
C SER A 894 21.61 -1.08 11.70
N PRO A 895 20.45 -1.25 12.35
CA PRO A 895 19.19 -0.66 11.89
C PRO A 895 19.32 0.85 11.65
N ASN A 896 18.80 1.32 10.52
CA ASN A 896 18.88 2.71 10.07
C ASN A 896 17.74 3.01 9.08
N ALA A 897 17.59 4.28 8.66
CA ALA A 897 16.50 4.70 7.79
C ALA A 897 16.79 4.54 6.28
N ASP A 898 18.06 4.33 5.88
CA ASP A 898 18.49 4.40 4.49
C ASP A 898 18.52 3.03 3.79
N HIS A 899 18.85 1.96 4.52
CA HIS A 899 18.88 0.59 3.99
C HIS A 899 18.63 -0.44 5.11
N TYR A 900 18.01 -1.57 4.78
CA TYR A 900 17.82 -2.64 5.75
C TYR A 900 19.17 -3.16 6.28
N ALA A 901 19.20 -3.67 7.50
CA ALA A 901 20.44 -4.08 8.16
C ALA A 901 20.61 -5.60 8.17
N ALA A 902 21.80 -6.08 7.78
CA ALA A 902 22.26 -7.45 8.00
C ALA A 902 22.65 -7.63 9.48
N THR A 903 21.64 -7.67 10.35
CA THR A 903 21.82 -7.83 11.80
C THR A 903 22.42 -9.20 12.16
N SER A 904 22.23 -10.20 11.30
CA SER A 904 22.94 -11.47 11.35
C SER A 904 23.67 -11.74 10.03
N VAL A 905 24.76 -12.51 10.13
CA VAL A 905 25.54 -12.96 8.97
C VAL A 905 26.00 -14.41 9.17
N ASP A 906 26.18 -15.16 8.08
CA ASP A 906 26.69 -16.52 8.10
C ASP A 906 28.22 -16.56 8.07
N VAL A 907 28.80 -17.50 8.83
CA VAL A 907 30.23 -17.86 8.76
C VAL A 907 30.40 -19.11 7.92
N LEU A 908 31.21 -19.02 6.87
CA LEU A 908 31.28 -20.00 5.78
C LEU A 908 32.62 -20.72 5.73
N GLN A 909 32.72 -21.90 6.33
CA GLN A 909 33.95 -22.68 6.26
C GLN A 909 34.11 -23.29 4.86
N PRO A 910 35.18 -22.97 4.11
CA PRO A 910 35.43 -23.61 2.82
C PRO A 910 35.78 -25.10 3.00
N LEU A 911 35.25 -25.93 2.11
CA LEU A 911 35.62 -27.34 1.94
C LEU A 911 36.68 -27.51 0.84
N ASP A 912 37.15 -28.75 0.64
CA ASP A 912 38.19 -29.09 -0.34
C ASP A 912 37.92 -28.48 -1.73
N GLY A 913 38.90 -27.72 -2.21
CA GLY A 913 38.87 -27.03 -3.51
C GLY A 913 38.20 -25.66 -3.49
N ALA A 914 37.57 -25.25 -2.39
CA ALA A 914 37.11 -23.88 -2.16
C ALA A 914 38.13 -23.09 -1.34
N GLY A 915 38.16 -21.77 -1.51
CA GLY A 915 39.00 -20.86 -0.73
C GLY A 915 38.20 -19.70 -0.14
N THR A 916 38.65 -19.20 1.01
CA THR A 916 38.11 -17.97 1.61
C THR A 916 38.51 -16.75 0.78
N MET A 917 37.54 -15.95 0.39
CA MET A 917 37.73 -14.76 -0.43
C MET A 917 37.53 -13.46 0.35
N LEU A 918 36.62 -13.48 1.33
CA LEU A 918 36.32 -12.37 2.22
C LEU A 918 36.33 -12.85 3.67
N GLN A 919 36.71 -11.98 4.59
CA GLN A 919 36.69 -12.24 6.03
C GLN A 919 35.98 -11.12 6.78
N TYR A 920 35.27 -11.47 7.85
CA TYR A 920 34.77 -10.50 8.81
C TYR A 920 35.92 -9.93 9.65
N SER A 921 35.64 -8.88 10.43
CA SER A 921 36.64 -8.19 11.26
C SER A 921 37.32 -9.06 12.33
N ASP A 922 36.69 -10.17 12.71
CA ASP A 922 37.21 -11.16 13.65
C ASP A 922 38.03 -12.27 12.96
N GLY A 923 38.22 -12.19 11.64
CA GLY A 923 38.95 -13.15 10.82
C GLY A 923 38.12 -14.33 10.31
N GLN A 924 36.85 -14.44 10.70
CA GLN A 924 35.98 -15.52 10.25
C GLN A 924 35.66 -15.41 8.75
N PRO A 925 35.57 -16.53 7.99
CA PRO A 925 35.24 -16.50 6.57
C PRO A 925 33.83 -15.92 6.29
N ALA A 926 33.78 -14.81 5.55
CA ALA A 926 32.56 -14.12 5.14
C ALA A 926 32.09 -14.51 3.73
N ALA A 927 33.01 -14.93 2.87
CA ALA A 927 32.70 -15.46 1.56
C ALA A 927 33.71 -16.50 1.10
N THR A 928 33.24 -17.48 0.32
CA THR A 928 34.07 -18.53 -0.26
C THR A 928 33.88 -18.59 -1.78
N CYS A 929 34.89 -19.12 -2.46
CA CYS A 929 34.84 -19.40 -3.89
C CYS A 929 35.36 -20.79 -4.21
N TYR A 930 34.57 -21.56 -4.95
CA TYR A 930 34.96 -22.84 -5.54
C TYR A 930 35.21 -22.68 -7.04
N ARG A 931 36.40 -23.09 -7.49
CA ARG A 931 36.84 -23.03 -8.89
C ARG A 931 37.17 -24.40 -9.44
N GLY A 932 36.18 -25.29 -9.40
CA GLY A 932 36.33 -26.64 -9.94
C GLY A 932 36.41 -26.66 -11.47
N PRO A 933 36.96 -27.74 -12.06
CA PRO A 933 36.89 -27.98 -13.50
C PRO A 933 35.46 -28.26 -13.97
N ASN A 934 34.60 -28.74 -13.06
CA ASN A 934 33.22 -29.12 -13.37
C ASN A 934 32.30 -27.90 -13.31
N PHE A 935 32.28 -27.17 -12.22
CA PHE A 935 31.42 -26.01 -12.04
C PHE A 935 32.10 -25.00 -11.12
N ARG A 936 31.53 -23.80 -11.00
CA ARG A 936 32.06 -22.76 -10.13
C ARG A 936 30.98 -22.12 -9.29
N ALA A 937 31.33 -21.77 -8.07
CA ALA A 937 30.39 -21.19 -7.13
C ALA A 937 31.07 -20.11 -6.27
N TRP A 938 30.32 -19.07 -5.97
CA TRP A 938 30.66 -18.04 -5.01
C TRP A 938 29.53 -17.93 -3.98
N PHE A 939 29.87 -17.98 -2.70
CA PHE A 939 28.89 -17.86 -1.61
C PHE A 939 29.32 -16.73 -0.67
N MET A 940 28.42 -15.77 -0.42
CA MET A 940 28.57 -14.71 0.58
C MET A 940 27.59 -14.91 1.73
N GLY A 941 28.10 -14.83 2.97
CA GLY A 941 27.31 -14.98 4.19
C GLY A 941 26.57 -13.72 4.63
N PHE A 942 26.55 -12.70 3.76
CA PHE A 942 25.82 -11.46 3.96
C PHE A 942 25.22 -10.98 2.61
N PRO A 943 24.18 -10.14 2.63
CA PRO A 943 23.57 -9.60 1.42
C PRO A 943 24.53 -8.67 0.65
N PHE A 944 24.67 -8.87 -0.66
CA PHE A 944 25.53 -8.03 -1.49
C PHE A 944 25.03 -6.58 -1.54
N GLU A 945 23.72 -6.39 -1.54
CA GLU A 945 23.07 -5.09 -1.51
C GLU A 945 23.30 -4.30 -0.21
N CYS A 946 23.70 -4.97 0.89
CA CYS A 946 24.07 -4.29 2.13
C CYS A 946 25.45 -3.61 2.07
N ILE A 947 26.25 -3.81 1.03
CA ILE A 947 27.53 -3.09 0.85
C ILE A 947 27.23 -1.61 0.59
N ARG A 948 27.76 -0.72 1.43
CA ARG A 948 27.38 0.69 1.45
C ARG A 948 27.75 1.43 0.16
N GLN A 949 28.99 1.28 -0.29
CA GLN A 949 29.50 2.07 -1.40
C GLN A 949 29.29 1.36 -2.74
N ARG A 950 28.71 2.09 -3.71
CA ARG A 950 28.51 1.60 -5.08
C ARG A 950 29.81 1.16 -5.76
N SER A 951 30.90 1.90 -5.57
CA SER A 951 32.22 1.56 -6.13
C SER A 951 32.73 0.20 -5.65
N GLN A 952 32.56 -0.10 -4.36
CA GLN A 952 32.95 -1.38 -3.76
C GLN A 952 32.09 -2.54 -4.30
N ARG A 953 30.78 -2.30 -4.50
CA ARG A 953 29.89 -3.28 -5.15
C ARG A 953 30.34 -3.63 -6.56
N ILE A 954 30.65 -2.63 -7.38
CA ILE A 954 31.11 -2.83 -8.76
C ILE A 954 32.43 -3.62 -8.78
N MET A 955 33.38 -3.27 -7.93
CA MET A 955 34.68 -3.93 -7.87
C MET A 955 34.58 -5.38 -7.38
N LEU A 956 33.76 -5.63 -6.36
CA LEU A 956 33.51 -6.99 -5.88
C LEU A 956 32.79 -7.83 -6.94
N MET A 957 31.71 -7.32 -7.55
CA MET A 957 30.98 -8.05 -8.60
C MET A 957 31.88 -8.37 -9.81
N SER A 958 32.76 -7.43 -10.19
CA SER A 958 33.78 -7.66 -11.22
C SER A 958 34.71 -8.82 -10.85
N THR A 959 35.16 -8.88 -9.61
CA THR A 959 36.01 -9.96 -9.08
C THR A 959 35.27 -11.29 -9.10
N ILE A 960 34.01 -11.32 -8.65
CA ILE A 960 33.17 -12.52 -8.66
C ILE A 960 33.02 -13.05 -10.09
N MET A 961 32.65 -12.19 -11.04
CA MET A 961 32.47 -12.59 -12.44
C MET A 961 33.78 -13.11 -13.07
N GLN A 962 34.94 -12.53 -12.73
CA GLN A 962 36.23 -13.08 -13.13
C GLN A 962 36.43 -14.49 -12.57
N GLN A 963 36.21 -14.72 -11.28
CA GLN A 963 36.37 -16.06 -10.69
C GLN A 963 35.38 -17.09 -11.27
N LEU A 964 34.19 -16.67 -11.67
CA LEU A 964 33.19 -17.58 -12.25
C LEU A 964 33.46 -17.90 -13.73
N PHE A 965 34.06 -17.00 -14.51
CA PHE A 965 34.22 -17.17 -15.96
C PHE A 965 35.65 -17.40 -16.47
N GLN A 966 36.69 -17.09 -15.69
CA GLN A 966 38.11 -17.23 -16.06
C GLN A 966 38.76 -18.33 -15.22
#